data_AF-A0A4S8JYC9-F1
#
_entry.id   AF-A0A4S8JYC9-F1
#
_cell.length_a   1.000
_cell.length_b   1.000
_cell.length_c   1.000
_cell.angle_alpha   90.00
_cell.angle_beta   90.00
_cell.angle_gamma   90.00
#
_symmetry.space_group_name_H-M   'P 1'
#
loop_
_entity.id
_entity.type
_entity.pdbx_description
1 polymer ?
#
loop_
_entity_poly.entity_id
_entity_poly.type
_entity_poly.pdbx_seq_one_letter_code
_entity_poly.pdbx_strand_id
1 'polypeptide(L)'
;MGLSTVLRLISSSVSLPRSRPFIFFPCLSTLLPSSRRGFVDLRPLSTASRSSALPLRANRRDREEEASGAAREGKVGDGGGGEGSNGGLMVKERSGGPPEGRILPVELSEEAKEAYMAYAMSVLVGRALPDVRDGLKPVHRRILYAMYELGLSSRKPFKKCARIVGEVLGKFHPHGDTAVYDSLVRMAQDFSLRYPLINGHGNFGSIDADPPAAMRYTECRLEAVTEAMLLTDLELNTVDFIPNFDNSQKEPSLLPARIPNLLLNGSSGIAVGMATNIPPHNLGELVDALSVLINNPEATLQELLEYMPGPDFPTGGIIMGNSGILDAYRSGRGRIIVRGKTDVEYLDEKTKRSSIIIKEIPYQTNKSALVEKIAELTLDGISDIRDESDRSGMRIVIELKRGSDPSIVLNNLYRLTALQSSFSCNMVGILDGQPKLMGLKELLQVFLDFRCSIIERRARFKLSQALERKHIIEGIIVGLDNLDAIINIIKETSSNRMATAALVKEFGLSEKQAEALLDITLRKLTFLERKRFVDEAESLSGQISKLNELLSSTKLMFQLIEQEAIELKSRFGTPRCTLLEDAGCGQLEDIDVIPNEEMLLTLSEKGYVKRMKPNTFNLQHRGTIGKSVGKMRVNDSMSEFIVCHMHDHILYFSDQGIVYSARAYRIPECSRTAAGIPLVQLLSLSEGERITSIIPVSEFAEDQYLLMLTVNGYIKKVSLNAFSAIRAPGIIAIQLVPGDELKWVRRCADDDLVAIASQNGMVIVNSCNNLRAFGRRTRGAISMKLKQRDKMASMDIIPAPMQKDLEKLSESLSGRRKDIGPPWLLFVSESGHGKRVPVSAFRLSSFKRVGFVGCKLLPDYRLAAVFVVGFSLSEDGESDEQLVLVSQSGTVNRIKVRDISIQSRTGRGVLLMRLDYAGKIQSASLMSASVDEVSSD
;
A
#
# COMPACT_ATOMS: atom_id res chain seq x y z
N MET A 1 -32.36 -37.25 -33.21
CA MET A 1 -32.76 -36.60 -34.48
C MET A 1 -31.51 -36.03 -35.13
N GLY A 2 -31.38 -36.04 -36.47
CA GLY A 2 -30.26 -35.42 -37.21
C GLY A 2 -28.92 -36.18 -37.13
N LEU A 3 -28.65 -37.25 -37.87
CA LEU A 3 -28.25 -37.32 -39.31
C LEU A 3 -26.94 -36.59 -39.69
N SER A 4 -25.83 -37.32 -39.52
CA SER A 4 -24.89 -37.78 -40.57
C SER A 4 -23.89 -36.82 -41.28
N THR A 5 -22.79 -37.46 -41.74
CA THR A 5 -22.14 -37.27 -43.06
C THR A 5 -20.74 -36.61 -43.15
N VAL A 6 -19.71 -37.47 -42.99
CA VAL A 6 -18.73 -37.86 -44.05
C VAL A 6 -17.37 -37.13 -44.23
N LEU A 7 -16.41 -37.92 -44.79
CA LEU A 7 -15.05 -37.65 -45.31
C LEU A 7 -13.96 -37.32 -44.24
N ARG A 8 -13.00 -38.20 -43.86
CA ARG A 8 -12.17 -39.20 -44.62
C ARG A 8 -11.22 -38.44 -45.57
N LEU A 9 -9.88 -38.52 -45.48
CA LEU A 9 -9.05 -39.72 -45.77
C LEU A 9 -7.56 -39.52 -45.40
N ILE A 10 -6.87 -40.65 -45.13
CA ILE A 10 -5.48 -41.01 -45.56
C ILE A 10 -4.31 -40.15 -45.04
N SER A 11 -3.52 -40.61 -44.05
CA SER A 11 -2.41 -41.62 -44.07
C SER A 11 -1.05 -40.90 -44.11
N SER A 12 0.15 -41.45 -43.86
CA SER A 12 0.75 -42.77 -43.52
C SER A 12 2.24 -42.45 -43.25
N SER A 13 3.08 -43.18 -42.50
CA SER A 13 3.01 -44.44 -41.75
C SER A 13 4.43 -44.76 -41.25
N VAL A 14 4.59 -45.48 -40.11
CA VAL A 14 5.74 -46.39 -39.82
C VAL A 14 7.12 -45.69 -39.65
N SER A 15 8.00 -45.99 -38.68
CA SER A 15 8.28 -47.25 -37.95
C SER A 15 8.91 -47.00 -36.56
N LEU A 16 8.66 -47.92 -35.62
CA LEU A 16 9.54 -48.23 -34.49
C LEU A 16 10.76 -49.05 -34.99
N PRO A 17 11.93 -49.03 -34.31
CA PRO A 17 12.15 -50.08 -33.30
C PRO A 17 12.97 -49.69 -32.05
N ARG A 18 12.54 -50.32 -30.95
CA ARG A 18 13.27 -50.81 -29.76
C ARG A 18 14.81 -50.83 -29.81
N SER A 19 15.45 -50.43 -28.70
CA SER A 19 16.24 -51.37 -27.84
C SER A 19 16.74 -50.72 -26.53
N ARG A 20 16.82 -51.53 -25.46
CA ARG A 20 17.57 -51.31 -24.19
C ARG A 20 18.94 -52.07 -24.29
N PRO A 21 19.82 -52.24 -23.27
CA PRO A 21 19.85 -51.73 -21.87
C PRO A 21 21.25 -51.26 -21.33
N PHE A 22 21.26 -50.80 -20.06
CA PHE A 22 22.31 -50.87 -19.00
C PHE A 22 23.78 -51.25 -19.31
N ILE A 23 24.73 -50.47 -18.73
CA ILE A 23 26.00 -50.95 -18.11
C ILE A 23 26.27 -50.17 -16.79
N PHE A 24 26.99 -50.77 -15.84
CA PHE A 24 27.25 -50.33 -14.45
C PHE A 24 28.79 -50.19 -14.18
N PHE A 25 29.23 -49.10 -13.52
CA PHE A 25 30.47 -48.99 -12.68
C PHE A 25 31.87 -49.26 -13.32
N PRO A 26 33.04 -49.08 -12.61
CA PRO A 26 33.33 -48.49 -11.28
C PRO A 26 34.51 -47.46 -11.19
N CYS A 27 34.68 -46.87 -10.00
CA CYS A 27 35.91 -46.43 -9.27
C CYS A 27 37.25 -46.09 -9.98
N LEU A 28 37.91 -45.01 -9.52
CA LEU A 28 39.11 -45.15 -8.65
C LEU A 28 39.41 -43.88 -7.80
N SER A 29 40.05 -44.08 -6.65
CA SER A 29 40.59 -43.07 -5.73
C SER A 29 42.11 -42.91 -5.88
N THR A 30 42.69 -41.81 -5.38
CA THR A 30 44.04 -41.66 -4.72
C THR A 30 44.37 -40.16 -4.61
N LEU A 31 44.50 -39.57 -3.40
CA LEU A 31 45.64 -39.47 -2.46
C LEU A 31 46.35 -38.10 -2.49
N LEU A 32 46.51 -37.52 -1.29
CA LEU A 32 47.33 -36.34 -0.97
C LEU A 32 48.85 -36.65 -1.10
N PRO A 33 49.74 -35.63 -1.20
CA PRO A 33 50.41 -35.20 0.03
C PRO A 33 50.72 -33.68 0.18
N SER A 34 51.01 -33.34 1.44
CA SER A 34 51.35 -32.05 2.06
C SER A 34 52.66 -31.34 1.65
N SER A 35 52.72 -30.00 1.82
CA SER A 35 53.66 -29.26 2.73
C SER A 35 53.45 -27.72 2.57
N ARG A 36 53.10 -26.91 3.60
CA ARG A 36 53.81 -26.34 4.78
C ARG A 36 54.44 -24.93 4.56
N ARG A 37 54.23 -24.06 5.56
CA ARG A 37 54.76 -22.69 5.82
C ARG A 37 54.04 -21.55 5.05
N GLY A 38 53.63 -20.44 5.69
CA GLY A 38 53.65 -20.15 7.13
C GLY A 38 52.88 -18.89 7.56
N PHE A 39 52.24 -18.98 8.73
CA PHE A 39 52.12 -18.00 9.81
C PHE A 39 52.51 -16.52 9.56
N VAL A 40 51.52 -15.62 9.73
CA VAL A 40 51.60 -14.47 10.65
C VAL A 40 50.25 -14.33 11.37
N ASP A 41 50.23 -14.50 12.69
CA ASP A 41 49.10 -14.10 13.55
C ASP A 41 49.28 -12.65 13.99
N LEU A 42 48.18 -11.88 14.09
CA LEU A 42 48.12 -10.69 14.94
C LEU A 42 46.89 -10.75 15.85
N ARG A 43 47.16 -10.78 17.16
CA ARG A 43 46.15 -10.87 18.22
C ARG A 43 45.53 -9.49 18.54
N PRO A 44 44.29 -9.45 19.04
CA PRO A 44 43.79 -8.30 19.79
C PRO A 44 44.37 -8.29 21.21
N LEU A 45 44.54 -7.10 21.78
CA LEU A 45 44.76 -6.92 23.21
C LEU A 45 43.88 -5.79 23.75
N SER A 46 43.40 -5.98 24.97
CA SER A 46 42.44 -5.12 25.65
C SER A 46 42.98 -4.62 26.99
N THR A 47 42.22 -3.74 27.62
CA THR A 47 42.31 -3.31 29.04
C THR A 47 43.42 -2.32 29.45
N ALA A 48 42.98 -1.13 29.85
CA ALA A 48 43.25 -0.54 31.16
C ALA A 48 42.02 0.28 31.60
N SER A 49 41.78 0.45 32.90
CA SER A 49 40.50 0.98 33.44
C SER A 49 40.67 1.76 34.74
N ARG A 50 39.65 2.59 35.09
CA ARG A 50 39.48 3.34 36.38
C ARG A 50 40.45 4.54 36.54
N SER A 51 40.22 5.62 37.30
CA SER A 51 39.14 6.13 38.20
C SER A 51 39.51 7.59 38.60
N SER A 52 38.67 8.53 39.09
CA SER A 52 37.21 8.67 39.34
C SER A 52 36.94 10.07 39.96
N ALA A 53 35.67 10.54 40.06
CA ALA A 53 35.20 11.70 40.85
C ALA A 53 35.67 13.11 40.38
N LEU A 54 34.97 14.24 40.61
CA LEU A 54 33.60 14.61 41.08
C LEU A 54 33.33 16.07 40.56
N PRO A 55 32.11 16.63 40.63
CA PRO A 55 31.74 17.88 39.95
C PRO A 55 31.94 19.14 40.80
N LEU A 56 31.90 20.32 40.16
CA LEU A 56 31.60 21.59 40.83
C LEU A 56 30.42 22.32 40.19
N ARG A 57 29.70 23.03 41.05
CA ARG A 57 28.32 23.51 40.86
C ARG A 57 28.31 25.01 41.14
N ALA A 58 27.52 25.75 40.37
CA ALA A 58 27.02 27.09 40.66
C ALA A 58 28.04 28.24 40.86
N ASN A 59 27.79 29.36 40.18
CA ASN A 59 27.11 30.43 40.89
C ASN A 59 26.27 31.32 39.96
N ARG A 60 25.06 31.66 40.44
CA ARG A 60 24.27 32.79 39.95
C ARG A 60 24.97 34.08 40.33
N ARG A 61 24.81 35.13 39.51
CA ARG A 61 24.44 36.46 40.04
C ARG A 61 23.42 37.09 39.11
N ASP A 62 22.36 37.59 39.73
CA ASP A 62 21.21 38.23 39.11
C ASP A 62 21.45 39.74 38.90
N ARG A 63 20.76 40.31 37.91
CA ARG A 63 20.19 41.67 37.79
C ARG A 63 19.88 41.90 36.30
N GLU A 64 18.61 41.90 35.87
CA GLU A 64 17.56 42.90 36.11
C GLU A 64 17.84 44.26 35.45
N GLU A 65 16.95 44.57 34.49
CA GLU A 65 16.39 45.90 34.16
C GLU A 65 17.31 46.91 33.43
N GLU A 66 16.85 47.81 32.55
CA GLU A 66 15.51 48.12 31.98
C GLU A 66 15.74 48.78 30.58
N ALA A 67 14.98 48.45 29.53
CA ALA A 67 13.87 49.23 28.95
C ALA A 67 14.21 50.42 28.00
N SER A 68 13.26 50.65 27.05
CA SER A 68 13.19 51.71 26.03
C SER A 68 14.25 51.70 24.91
N GLY A 69 13.93 51.95 23.63
CA GLY A 69 12.65 52.24 22.99
C GLY A 69 12.57 53.64 22.38
N ALA A 70 12.94 53.77 21.10
CA ALA A 70 12.64 54.95 20.29
C ALA A 70 12.60 54.61 18.80
N ALA A 71 11.42 54.66 18.18
CA ALA A 71 11.28 54.73 16.73
C ALA A 71 11.40 56.19 16.27
N ARG A 72 11.88 56.43 15.05
CA ARG A 72 11.49 57.61 14.27
C ARG A 72 11.68 57.40 12.77
N GLU A 73 10.63 57.73 12.04
CA GLU A 73 10.55 57.63 10.59
C GLU A 73 11.18 58.84 9.88
N GLY A 74 11.56 58.63 8.62
CA GLY A 74 11.13 59.52 7.54
C GLY A 74 12.04 60.70 7.17
N LYS A 75 12.65 60.61 5.99
CA LYS A 75 12.47 61.65 4.97
C LYS A 75 12.68 61.13 3.54
N VAL A 76 11.85 61.63 2.63
CA VAL A 76 11.80 61.33 1.20
C VAL A 76 12.75 62.27 0.43
N GLY A 77 13.34 61.77 -0.65
CA GLY A 77 14.06 62.56 -1.67
C GLY A 77 14.01 61.83 -3.01
N ASP A 78 13.41 62.48 -4.01
CA ASP A 78 13.14 61.94 -5.35
C ASP A 78 14.32 62.16 -6.33
N GLY A 79 14.35 61.43 -7.45
CA GLY A 79 15.35 61.59 -8.51
C GLY A 79 15.62 60.30 -9.31
N GLY A 80 14.97 60.14 -10.46
CA GLY A 80 15.13 58.98 -11.34
C GLY A 80 16.31 59.05 -12.33
N GLY A 81 16.51 57.95 -13.06
CA GLY A 81 17.53 57.80 -14.10
C GLY A 81 18.10 56.38 -14.07
N GLY A 82 17.81 55.57 -15.10
CA GLY A 82 18.26 54.17 -15.15
C GLY A 82 19.58 54.01 -15.90
N GLU A 83 20.35 52.98 -15.53
CA GLU A 83 21.22 52.22 -16.43
C GLU A 83 21.64 50.90 -15.78
N GLY A 84 21.98 49.89 -16.59
CA GLY A 84 22.22 48.53 -16.10
C GLY A 84 23.55 48.37 -15.36
N SER A 85 23.49 48.00 -14.08
CA SER A 85 24.68 47.69 -13.28
C SER A 85 25.12 46.24 -13.44
N ASN A 86 26.01 46.01 -14.42
CA ASN A 86 26.87 44.82 -14.39
C ASN A 86 27.74 44.86 -13.13
N GLY A 87 27.78 43.75 -12.38
CA GLY A 87 28.61 43.59 -11.19
C GLY A 87 30.11 43.47 -11.50
N GLY A 88 30.71 44.51 -12.08
CA GLY A 88 32.16 44.62 -12.25
C GLY A 88 32.79 45.35 -11.06
N LEU A 89 33.55 44.63 -10.23
CA LEU A 89 34.32 45.27 -9.15
C LEU A 89 35.37 46.23 -9.74
N MET A 90 35.22 47.54 -9.50
CA MET A 90 36.28 48.51 -9.73
C MET A 90 37.42 48.29 -8.72
N VAL A 91 38.53 47.73 -9.18
CA VAL A 91 39.78 47.71 -8.43
C VAL A 91 40.39 49.11 -8.43
N LYS A 92 40.40 49.77 -7.28
CA LYS A 92 41.00 51.09 -7.08
C LYS A 92 42.49 50.92 -6.83
N GLU A 93 43.33 51.23 -7.82
CA GLU A 93 44.78 51.15 -7.67
C GLU A 93 45.29 51.99 -6.48
N ARG A 94 46.09 51.36 -5.63
CA ARG A 94 47.00 52.05 -4.70
C ARG A 94 48.40 51.51 -4.93
N SER A 95 49.33 52.41 -5.19
CA SER A 95 50.74 52.13 -5.39
C SER A 95 51.43 51.69 -4.09
N GLY A 96 52.22 50.62 -4.14
CA GLY A 96 53.16 50.26 -3.08
C GLY A 96 53.40 48.76 -2.87
N GLY A 97 54.52 48.25 -3.39
CA GLY A 97 55.13 46.98 -3.01
C GLY A 97 54.58 45.71 -3.70
N PRO A 98 55.40 44.63 -3.79
CA PRO A 98 54.93 43.33 -4.28
C PRO A 98 53.98 42.69 -3.24
N PRO A 99 52.95 41.94 -3.67
CA PRO A 99 51.99 41.36 -2.74
C PRO A 99 52.61 40.15 -2.03
N GLU A 100 53.07 40.36 -0.79
CA GLU A 100 53.08 39.29 0.20
C GLU A 100 51.65 38.73 0.32
N GLY A 101 51.52 37.41 0.47
CA GLY A 101 50.23 36.71 0.45
C GLY A 101 49.26 37.32 1.46
N ARG A 102 48.19 37.95 0.96
CA ARG A 102 47.24 38.70 1.78
C ARG A 102 46.32 37.75 2.54
N ILE A 103 46.79 37.25 3.68
CA ILE A 103 46.03 36.37 4.57
C ILE A 103 44.84 37.15 5.13
N LEU A 104 43.64 36.81 4.67
CA LEU A 104 42.38 37.31 5.22
C LEU A 104 41.91 36.33 6.30
N PRO A 105 41.89 36.71 7.60
CA PRO A 105 41.26 35.89 8.62
C PRO A 105 39.75 35.93 8.44
N VAL A 106 39.14 34.77 8.17
CA VAL A 106 37.68 34.59 8.05
C VAL A 106 37.21 33.78 9.26
N GLU A 107 36.03 34.08 9.80
CA GLU A 107 35.46 33.27 10.88
C GLU A 107 35.03 31.90 10.33
N LEU A 108 35.48 30.82 10.98
CA LEU A 108 35.16 29.45 10.57
C LEU A 108 33.65 29.17 10.52
N SER A 109 32.86 29.83 11.38
CA SER A 109 31.40 29.64 11.41
C SER A 109 30.72 30.25 10.17
N GLU A 110 31.20 31.41 9.71
CA GLU A 110 30.70 32.10 8.53
C GLU A 110 31.14 31.37 7.26
N GLU A 111 32.44 31.09 7.11
CA GLU A 111 32.98 30.35 5.95
C GLU A 111 32.31 28.96 5.80
N ALA A 112 32.16 28.20 6.88
CA ALA A 112 31.50 26.90 6.83
C ALA A 112 30.03 27.00 6.42
N LYS A 113 29.33 28.06 6.84
CA LYS A 113 27.93 28.32 6.48
C LYS A 113 27.79 28.75 5.02
N GLU A 114 28.66 29.64 4.54
CA GLU A 114 28.67 30.12 3.15
C GLU A 114 29.06 29.00 2.18
N ALA A 115 30.14 28.28 2.45
CA ALA A 115 30.57 27.13 1.64
C ALA A 115 29.50 26.02 1.59
N TYR A 116 28.87 25.71 2.73
CA TYR A 116 27.77 24.74 2.78
C TYR A 116 26.54 25.23 2.00
N MET A 117 26.17 26.52 2.12
CA MET A 117 25.03 27.09 1.39
C MET A 117 25.28 27.11 -0.13
N ALA A 118 26.47 27.50 -0.56
CA ALA A 118 26.87 27.51 -1.97
C ALA A 118 26.84 26.09 -2.56
N TYR A 119 27.37 25.09 -1.82
CA TYR A 119 27.28 23.69 -2.21
C TYR A 119 25.83 23.19 -2.26
N ALA A 120 25.02 23.50 -1.25
CA ALA A 120 23.62 23.08 -1.19
C ALA A 120 22.80 23.63 -2.36
N MET A 121 22.94 24.93 -2.67
CA MET A 121 22.25 25.57 -3.80
C MET A 121 22.73 25.02 -5.15
N SER A 122 24.03 24.80 -5.32
CA SER A 122 24.60 24.17 -6.51
C SER A 122 24.05 22.75 -6.74
N VAL A 123 23.91 21.95 -5.68
CA VAL A 123 23.32 20.59 -5.77
C VAL A 123 21.81 20.64 -6.03
N LEU A 124 21.07 21.55 -5.37
CA LEU A 124 19.62 21.68 -5.54
C LEU A 124 19.24 22.08 -6.96
N VAL A 125 19.80 23.18 -7.47
CA VAL A 125 19.43 23.77 -8.77
C VAL A 125 20.21 23.13 -9.93
N GLY A 126 21.50 22.84 -9.73
CA GLY A 126 22.41 22.42 -10.80
C GLY A 126 22.57 20.91 -10.99
N ARG A 127 21.95 20.06 -10.16
CA ARG A 127 22.22 18.60 -10.20
C ARG A 127 21.03 17.69 -9.85
N ALA A 128 20.41 17.87 -8.69
CA ALA A 128 19.60 16.81 -8.08
C ALA A 128 18.12 16.80 -8.50
N LEU A 129 17.51 17.99 -8.60
CA LEU A 129 16.09 18.17 -8.93
C LEU A 129 15.89 18.46 -10.42
N PRO A 130 14.76 18.03 -11.03
CA PRO A 130 14.40 18.42 -12.38
C PRO A 130 13.79 19.84 -12.41
N ASP A 131 13.89 20.51 -13.55
CA ASP A 131 13.04 21.66 -13.85
C ASP A 131 11.62 21.17 -14.17
N VAL A 132 10.60 21.88 -13.70
CA VAL A 132 9.20 21.44 -13.84
C VAL A 132 8.70 21.57 -15.28
N ARG A 133 9.29 22.49 -16.06
CA ARG A 133 8.85 22.87 -17.40
C ARG A 133 9.20 21.82 -18.47
N ASP A 134 10.41 21.26 -18.42
CA ASP A 134 10.86 20.20 -19.34
C ASP A 134 11.03 18.82 -18.67
N GLY A 135 10.95 18.73 -17.33
CA GLY A 135 11.12 17.51 -16.57
C GLY A 135 12.56 16.99 -16.48
N LEU A 136 13.55 17.75 -16.94
CA LEU A 136 14.92 17.29 -17.08
C LEU A 136 15.85 17.86 -16.00
N LYS A 137 16.84 17.04 -15.65
CA LYS A 137 18.04 17.47 -14.91
C LYS A 137 19.08 18.00 -15.89
N PRO A 138 20.01 18.89 -15.48
CA PRO A 138 21.01 19.48 -16.38
C PRO A 138 21.84 18.44 -17.15
N VAL A 139 22.20 17.30 -16.55
CA VAL A 139 22.92 16.22 -17.25
C VAL A 139 22.09 15.59 -18.38
N HIS A 140 20.79 15.37 -18.18
CA HIS A 140 19.91 14.84 -19.23
C HIS A 140 19.77 15.85 -20.38
N ARG A 141 19.56 17.13 -20.05
CA ARG A 141 19.42 18.23 -21.02
C ARG A 141 20.67 18.34 -21.91
N ARG A 142 21.86 18.31 -21.30
CA ARG A 142 23.16 18.37 -22.00
C ARG A 142 23.41 17.17 -22.91
N ILE A 143 23.05 15.96 -22.48
CA ILE A 143 23.16 14.74 -23.32
C ILE A 143 22.26 14.87 -24.55
N LEU A 144 20.98 15.21 -24.37
CA LEU A 144 20.04 15.35 -25.49
C LEU A 144 20.44 16.48 -26.45
N TYR A 145 20.93 17.61 -25.93
CA TYR A 145 21.41 18.72 -26.74
C TYR A 145 22.68 18.37 -27.54
N ALA A 146 23.66 17.71 -26.93
CA ALA A 146 24.86 17.25 -27.65
C ALA A 146 24.53 16.20 -28.72
N MET A 147 23.58 15.30 -28.45
CA MET A 147 23.08 14.35 -29.47
C MET A 147 22.37 15.05 -30.63
N TYR A 148 21.65 16.14 -30.35
CA TYR A 148 21.03 16.99 -31.37
C TYR A 148 22.07 17.78 -32.19
N GLU A 149 23.09 18.36 -31.57
CA GLU A 149 24.18 19.07 -32.26
C GLU A 149 25.02 18.13 -33.15
N LEU A 150 25.30 16.91 -32.68
CA LEU A 150 25.88 15.83 -33.48
C LEU A 150 24.92 15.30 -34.57
N GLY A 151 23.67 15.77 -34.58
CA GLY A 151 22.64 15.43 -35.55
C GLY A 151 22.17 13.99 -35.47
N LEU A 152 22.16 13.34 -34.31
CA LEU A 152 21.87 11.92 -34.10
C LEU A 152 20.37 11.60 -34.10
N SER A 153 19.64 12.07 -35.11
CA SER A 153 18.20 11.87 -35.23
C SER A 153 17.80 10.40 -35.34
N SER A 154 16.54 10.12 -35.01
CA SER A 154 15.95 8.77 -34.96
C SER A 154 16.11 7.94 -36.24
N ARG A 155 16.22 8.61 -37.39
CA ARG A 155 16.37 7.98 -38.72
C ARG A 155 17.83 7.68 -39.11
N LYS A 156 18.82 8.22 -38.40
CA LYS A 156 20.24 8.02 -38.72
C LYS A 156 20.78 6.71 -38.12
N PRO A 157 21.91 6.18 -38.64
CA PRO A 157 22.58 5.04 -38.04
C PRO A 157 23.11 5.38 -36.64
N PHE A 158 23.13 4.36 -35.78
CA PHE A 158 23.69 4.42 -34.43
C PHE A 158 25.16 4.93 -34.42
N LYS A 159 25.56 5.53 -33.30
CA LYS A 159 26.95 5.97 -33.05
C LYS A 159 27.42 5.51 -31.68
N LYS A 160 28.72 5.22 -31.56
CA LYS A 160 29.37 4.79 -30.31
C LYS A 160 29.09 5.77 -29.16
N CYS A 161 28.64 5.26 -28.02
CA CYS A 161 28.31 6.07 -26.85
C CYS A 161 29.52 6.91 -26.39
N ALA A 162 30.73 6.35 -26.46
CA ALA A 162 31.97 7.06 -26.12
C ALA A 162 32.16 8.40 -26.88
N ARG A 163 31.68 8.52 -28.12
CA ARG A 163 31.73 9.79 -28.87
C ARG A 163 30.81 10.85 -28.26
N ILE A 164 29.61 10.44 -27.85
CA ILE A 164 28.59 11.33 -27.27
C ILE A 164 29.02 11.77 -25.87
N VAL A 165 29.52 10.83 -25.06
CA VAL A 165 30.09 11.13 -23.75
C VAL A 165 31.26 12.11 -23.88
N GLY A 166 32.20 11.89 -24.80
CA GLY A 166 33.30 12.82 -25.06
C GLY A 166 32.84 14.23 -25.48
N GLU A 167 31.83 14.32 -26.34
CA GLU A 167 31.24 15.60 -26.77
C GLU A 167 30.59 16.37 -25.60
N VAL A 168 29.79 15.67 -24.79
CA VAL A 168 29.12 16.23 -23.61
C VAL A 168 30.13 16.73 -22.59
N LEU A 169 31.19 15.97 -22.32
CA LEU A 169 32.25 16.35 -21.39
C LEU A 169 33.06 17.55 -21.88
N GLY A 170 33.44 17.55 -23.17
CA GLY A 170 34.27 18.61 -23.75
C GLY A 170 33.58 19.96 -23.83
N LYS A 171 32.26 19.99 -24.03
CA LYS A 171 31.49 21.23 -24.27
C LYS A 171 30.61 21.68 -23.11
N PHE A 172 29.97 20.75 -22.39
CA PHE A 172 28.81 21.09 -21.54
C PHE A 172 28.91 20.61 -20.08
N HIS A 173 29.57 19.48 -19.81
CA HIS A 173 29.50 18.81 -18.52
C HIS A 173 30.88 18.54 -17.89
N PRO A 174 31.42 19.45 -17.04
CA PRO A 174 32.78 19.37 -16.50
C PRO A 174 32.87 18.42 -15.29
N HIS A 175 32.32 17.20 -15.40
CA HIS A 175 32.31 16.17 -14.36
C HIS A 175 32.76 14.81 -14.92
N GLY A 176 32.73 13.74 -14.12
CA GLY A 176 33.18 12.40 -14.55
C GLY A 176 32.35 11.83 -15.72
N ASP A 177 33.04 11.11 -16.61
CA ASP A 177 32.46 10.40 -17.75
C ASP A 177 31.40 9.37 -17.34
N THR A 178 31.61 8.71 -16.20
CA THR A 178 30.74 7.68 -15.63
C THR A 178 29.33 8.23 -15.38
N ALA A 179 29.22 9.43 -14.79
CA ALA A 179 27.92 10.04 -14.50
C ALA A 179 27.12 10.39 -15.78
N VAL A 180 27.82 10.77 -16.85
CA VAL A 180 27.20 11.03 -18.17
C VAL A 180 26.78 9.72 -18.81
N TYR A 181 27.63 8.69 -18.77
CA TYR A 181 27.34 7.39 -19.35
C TYR A 181 26.19 6.67 -18.65
N ASP A 182 26.17 6.63 -17.32
CA ASP A 182 25.10 6.01 -16.53
C ASP A 182 23.76 6.71 -16.76
N SER A 183 23.78 8.05 -16.89
CA SER A 183 22.59 8.84 -17.25
C SER A 183 22.09 8.51 -18.66
N LEU A 184 23.00 8.37 -19.64
CA LEU A 184 22.70 7.98 -21.02
C LEU A 184 22.13 6.55 -21.08
N VAL A 185 22.73 5.61 -20.35
CA VAL A 185 22.26 4.23 -20.27
C VAL A 185 20.86 4.17 -19.68
N ARG A 186 20.62 4.87 -18.56
CA ARG A 186 19.31 4.92 -17.91
C ARG A 186 18.22 5.50 -18.82
N MET A 187 18.56 6.48 -19.67
CA MET A 187 17.64 7.05 -20.67
C MET A 187 17.30 6.09 -21.83
N ALA A 188 18.03 4.97 -21.97
CA ALA A 188 17.80 3.94 -22.97
C ALA A 188 17.18 2.64 -22.41
N GLN A 189 17.03 2.52 -21.08
CA GLN A 189 16.43 1.36 -20.42
C GLN A 189 14.90 1.48 -20.36
N ASP A 190 14.21 0.54 -21.02
CA ASP A 190 12.74 0.41 -21.04
C ASP A 190 12.13 0.09 -19.67
N PHE A 191 12.81 -0.70 -18.83
CA PHE A 191 12.40 -0.95 -17.45
C PHE A 191 12.64 0.25 -16.49
N SER A 192 13.39 1.28 -16.93
CA SER A 192 13.74 2.44 -16.10
C SER A 192 12.90 3.68 -16.42
N LEU A 193 12.64 3.95 -17.70
CA LEU A 193 11.78 5.05 -18.17
C LEU A 193 10.57 4.50 -18.92
N ARG A 194 9.39 5.07 -18.66
CA ARG A 194 8.14 4.66 -19.31
C ARG A 194 8.16 4.91 -20.83
N TYR A 195 8.86 5.97 -21.24
CA TYR A 195 9.17 6.31 -22.63
C TYR A 195 10.68 6.61 -22.73
N PRO A 196 11.51 5.63 -23.13
CA PRO A 196 12.94 5.82 -23.34
C PRO A 196 13.22 7.01 -24.26
N LEU A 197 14.22 7.82 -23.88
CA LEU A 197 14.58 9.02 -24.63
C LEU A 197 15.71 8.77 -25.65
N ILE A 198 16.39 7.63 -25.51
CA ILE A 198 17.55 7.25 -26.31
C ILE A 198 17.34 5.81 -26.78
N ASN A 199 17.56 5.57 -28.08
CA ASN A 199 17.57 4.23 -28.65
C ASN A 199 18.96 3.63 -28.45
N GLY A 200 19.08 2.59 -27.62
CA GLY A 200 20.33 1.88 -27.36
C GLY A 200 20.52 0.64 -28.24
N HIS A 201 21.75 0.39 -28.70
CA HIS A 201 22.17 -0.83 -29.37
C HIS A 201 23.40 -1.45 -28.68
N GLY A 202 23.27 -2.70 -28.24
CA GLY A 202 24.24 -3.41 -27.40
C GLY A 202 23.66 -3.76 -26.03
N ASN A 203 24.51 -4.18 -25.08
CA ASN A 203 24.08 -4.45 -23.70
C ASN A 203 24.01 -3.13 -22.89
N PHE A 204 22.80 -2.69 -22.58
CA PHE A 204 22.49 -1.52 -21.75
C PHE A 204 22.11 -1.88 -20.29
N GLY A 205 22.46 -3.09 -19.85
CA GLY A 205 22.11 -3.64 -18.54
C GLY A 205 20.77 -4.37 -18.55
N SER A 206 20.44 -5.01 -17.43
CA SER A 206 19.24 -5.85 -17.25
C SER A 206 18.47 -5.48 -15.98
N ILE A 207 17.26 -6.01 -15.84
CA ILE A 207 16.44 -5.91 -14.61
C ILE A 207 17.03 -6.72 -13.43
N ASP A 208 18.02 -7.58 -13.73
CA ASP A 208 18.75 -8.43 -12.79
C ASP A 208 19.91 -7.67 -12.12
N ALA A 209 20.04 -6.38 -12.44
CA ALA A 209 21.12 -5.45 -12.11
C ALA A 209 22.49 -5.78 -12.73
N ASP A 210 22.51 -6.45 -13.89
CA ASP A 210 23.72 -6.52 -14.70
C ASP A 210 24.12 -5.11 -15.16
N PRO A 211 25.40 -4.71 -14.98
CA PRO A 211 25.86 -3.41 -15.45
C PRO A 211 25.86 -3.35 -17.00
N PRO A 212 25.70 -2.16 -17.59
CA PRO A 212 25.85 -1.98 -19.03
C PRO A 212 27.26 -2.37 -19.50
N ALA A 213 27.39 -2.79 -20.76
CA ALA A 213 28.70 -2.94 -21.37
C ALA A 213 29.42 -1.57 -21.43
N ALA A 214 30.76 -1.58 -21.48
CA ALA A 214 31.53 -0.34 -21.57
C ALA A 214 31.17 0.49 -22.82
N MET A 215 31.19 1.82 -22.70
CA MET A 215 30.77 2.81 -23.72
C MET A 215 31.45 2.71 -25.11
N ARG A 216 32.51 1.90 -25.22
CA ARG A 216 33.20 1.55 -26.48
C ARG A 216 32.50 0.46 -27.30
N TYR A 217 31.63 -0.34 -26.68
CA TYR A 217 30.87 -1.39 -27.35
C TYR A 217 29.47 -0.90 -27.71
N THR A 218 28.78 -0.26 -26.76
CA THR A 218 27.42 0.27 -26.93
C THR A 218 27.37 1.41 -27.95
N GLU A 219 26.24 1.49 -28.66
CA GLU A 219 25.91 2.57 -29.59
C GLU A 219 24.53 3.11 -29.26
N CYS A 220 24.26 4.37 -29.59
CA CYS A 220 22.92 4.94 -29.44
C CYS A 220 22.60 6.02 -30.48
N ARG A 221 21.33 6.44 -30.49
CA ARG A 221 20.76 7.58 -31.24
C ARG A 221 19.53 8.11 -30.49
N LEU A 222 18.97 9.24 -30.90
CA LEU A 222 17.75 9.77 -30.29
C LEU A 222 16.52 8.89 -30.61
N GLU A 223 15.60 8.76 -29.67
CA GLU A 223 14.30 8.13 -29.93
C GLU A 223 13.37 9.08 -30.70
N ALA A 224 12.48 8.55 -31.54
CA ALA A 224 11.60 9.37 -32.38
C ALA A 224 10.62 10.24 -31.56
N VAL A 225 10.22 9.76 -30.37
CA VAL A 225 9.39 10.54 -29.43
C VAL A 225 10.15 11.74 -28.87
N THR A 226 11.44 11.59 -28.58
CA THR A 226 12.31 12.65 -28.02
C THR A 226 12.54 13.79 -29.00
N GLU A 227 12.79 13.45 -30.26
CA GLU A 227 12.94 14.41 -31.36
C GLU A 227 11.66 15.24 -31.53
N ALA A 228 10.51 14.57 -31.56
CA ALA A 228 9.20 15.20 -31.72
C ALA A 228 8.71 15.96 -30.47
N MET A 229 9.08 15.54 -29.27
CA MET A 229 8.61 16.08 -27.99
C MET A 229 9.50 17.20 -27.44
N LEU A 230 10.83 17.05 -27.47
CA LEU A 230 11.76 17.92 -26.72
C LEU A 230 12.65 18.81 -27.60
N LEU A 231 12.96 18.39 -28.83
CA LEU A 231 13.99 19.04 -29.66
C LEU A 231 13.43 19.83 -30.85
N THR A 232 12.16 19.61 -31.19
CA THR A 232 11.47 20.38 -32.23
C THR A 232 11.36 21.87 -31.83
N ASP A 233 11.44 22.78 -32.79
CA ASP A 233 11.41 24.25 -32.61
C ASP A 233 12.59 24.89 -31.83
N LEU A 234 13.66 24.16 -31.50
CA LEU A 234 14.82 24.71 -30.77
C LEU A 234 15.55 25.84 -31.53
N GLU A 235 15.63 25.75 -32.86
CA GLU A 235 16.22 26.76 -33.74
C GLU A 235 15.41 28.07 -33.81
N LEU A 236 14.15 28.07 -33.38
CA LEU A 236 13.20 29.19 -33.56
C LEU A 236 13.18 30.18 -32.38
N ASN A 237 14.31 30.33 -31.68
CA ASN A 237 14.47 31.18 -30.49
C ASN A 237 13.37 30.97 -29.41
N THR A 238 12.99 29.71 -29.21
CA THR A 238 11.91 29.30 -28.28
C THR A 238 12.34 29.25 -26.82
N VAL A 239 13.65 29.13 -26.55
CA VAL A 239 14.25 29.01 -25.22
C VAL A 239 15.51 29.85 -25.13
N ASP A 240 15.90 30.22 -23.91
CA ASP A 240 17.08 31.04 -23.67
C ASP A 240 18.35 30.19 -23.63
N PHE A 241 19.38 30.67 -24.33
CA PHE A 241 20.69 30.06 -24.37
C PHE A 241 21.63 30.74 -23.38
N ILE A 242 22.14 29.97 -22.43
CA ILE A 242 23.17 30.38 -21.48
C ILE A 242 24.56 30.01 -22.01
N PRO A 243 25.63 30.72 -21.63
CA PRO A 243 26.98 30.25 -21.88
C PRO A 243 27.24 28.94 -21.13
N ASN A 244 28.09 28.09 -21.70
CA ASN A 244 28.61 26.90 -21.04
C ASN A 244 29.65 27.27 -19.96
N PHE A 245 30.23 26.26 -19.30
CA PHE A 245 31.10 26.45 -18.13
C PHE A 245 32.41 27.24 -18.39
N ASP A 246 32.86 27.34 -19.64
CA ASP A 246 34.05 28.13 -20.04
C ASP A 246 33.71 29.34 -20.93
N ASN A 247 32.43 29.61 -21.16
CA ASN A 247 31.89 30.62 -22.08
C ASN A 247 32.30 30.47 -23.57
N SER A 248 32.88 29.33 -23.98
CA SER A 248 33.23 29.09 -25.40
C SER A 248 32.03 28.71 -26.27
N GLN A 249 31.00 28.11 -25.67
CA GLN A 249 29.79 27.65 -26.34
C GLN A 249 28.52 28.11 -25.61
N LYS A 250 27.37 27.86 -26.23
CA LYS A 250 26.05 28.12 -25.65
C LYS A 250 25.29 26.81 -25.47
N GLU A 251 24.59 26.67 -24.36
CA GLU A 251 23.67 25.55 -24.10
C GLU A 251 22.26 26.07 -23.78
N PRO A 252 21.20 25.33 -24.14
CA PRO A 252 19.83 25.74 -23.84
C PRO A 252 19.55 25.58 -22.34
N SER A 253 19.02 26.62 -21.71
CA SER A 253 18.60 26.59 -20.30
C SER A 253 17.50 25.55 -20.04
N LEU A 254 16.58 25.40 -21.00
CA LEU A 254 15.42 24.51 -21.01
C LEU A 254 15.25 23.92 -22.42
N LEU A 255 14.57 22.77 -22.55
CA LEU A 255 14.11 22.30 -23.87
C LEU A 255 12.65 22.70 -24.13
N PRO A 256 12.25 22.99 -25.39
CA PRO A 256 10.89 23.38 -25.77
C PRO A 256 9.88 22.22 -25.74
N ALA A 257 9.80 21.51 -24.61
CA ALA A 257 8.98 20.32 -24.39
C ALA A 257 7.50 20.53 -24.81
N ARG A 258 6.97 19.68 -25.71
CA ARG A 258 5.58 19.71 -26.23
C ARG A 258 4.58 18.93 -25.37
N ILE A 259 5.05 18.04 -24.50
CA ILE A 259 4.27 17.23 -23.55
C ILE A 259 4.93 17.35 -22.15
N PRO A 260 4.19 17.30 -21.03
CA PRO A 260 4.77 17.37 -19.68
C PRO A 260 5.59 16.12 -19.33
N ASN A 261 6.83 16.08 -19.81
CA ASN A 261 7.78 14.98 -19.66
C ASN A 261 8.08 14.63 -18.18
N LEU A 262 7.98 15.61 -17.26
CA LEU A 262 8.11 15.41 -15.82
C LEU A 262 7.14 14.34 -15.28
N LEU A 263 5.89 14.37 -15.73
CA LEU A 263 4.86 13.40 -15.35
C LEU A 263 4.97 12.13 -16.19
N LEU A 264 5.24 12.28 -17.49
CA LEU A 264 5.36 11.16 -18.44
C LEU A 264 6.40 10.12 -17.98
N ASN A 265 7.62 10.56 -17.70
CA ASN A 265 8.74 9.68 -17.34
C ASN A 265 9.05 9.66 -15.84
N GLY A 266 8.48 10.58 -15.06
CA GLY A 266 8.80 10.73 -13.65
C GLY A 266 10.22 11.28 -13.42
N SER A 267 10.61 11.38 -12.16
CA SER A 267 11.97 11.74 -11.76
C SER A 267 12.24 11.32 -10.33
N SER A 268 13.41 10.73 -10.05
CA SER A 268 13.88 10.50 -8.68
C SER A 268 15.22 11.20 -8.45
N GLY A 269 15.39 11.80 -7.27
CA GLY A 269 16.59 12.57 -6.93
C GLY A 269 16.68 12.87 -5.44
N ILE A 270 17.89 12.77 -4.90
CA ILE A 270 18.21 13.14 -3.53
C ILE A 270 19.09 14.40 -3.61
N ALA A 271 18.68 15.47 -2.94
CA ALA A 271 19.38 16.73 -2.86
C ALA A 271 19.83 17.02 -1.42
N VAL A 272 20.38 18.20 -1.16
CA VAL A 272 20.71 18.63 0.21
C VAL A 272 19.42 19.07 0.92
N GLY A 273 19.02 18.34 1.97
CA GLY A 273 17.83 18.64 2.77
C GLY A 273 16.47 18.34 2.12
N MET A 274 16.45 17.93 0.84
CA MET A 274 15.23 17.65 0.07
C MET A 274 15.41 16.41 -0.80
N ALA A 275 14.31 15.80 -1.22
CA ALA A 275 14.28 14.74 -2.23
C ALA A 275 13.11 14.98 -3.18
N THR A 276 13.14 14.31 -4.33
CA THR A 276 12.02 14.21 -5.28
C THR A 276 11.84 12.76 -5.72
N ASN A 277 10.59 12.34 -5.85
CA ASN A 277 10.23 11.03 -6.38
C ASN A 277 8.84 11.12 -7.02
N ILE A 278 8.83 11.40 -8.32
CA ILE A 278 7.63 11.55 -9.17
C ILE A 278 7.48 10.27 -9.98
N PRO A 279 6.32 9.59 -9.96
CA PRO A 279 6.12 8.38 -10.73
C PRO A 279 5.81 8.71 -12.21
N PRO A 280 6.09 7.77 -13.13
CA PRO A 280 5.72 7.90 -14.55
C PRO A 280 4.21 7.75 -14.79
N HIS A 281 3.73 8.25 -15.93
CA HIS A 281 2.31 8.23 -16.34
C HIS A 281 2.17 7.85 -17.82
N ASN A 282 0.97 7.43 -18.21
CA ASN A 282 0.68 7.06 -19.59
C ASN A 282 0.54 8.31 -20.48
N LEU A 283 1.12 8.30 -21.69
CA LEU A 283 1.04 9.44 -22.62
C LEU A 283 -0.40 9.79 -23.03
N GLY A 284 -1.24 8.79 -23.27
CA GLY A 284 -2.61 9.01 -23.74
C GLY A 284 -3.46 9.70 -22.68
N GLU A 285 -3.45 9.14 -21.47
CA GLU A 285 -4.13 9.67 -20.28
C GLU A 285 -3.64 11.10 -19.93
N LEU A 286 -2.33 11.33 -20.01
CA LEU A 286 -1.71 12.62 -19.72
C LEU A 286 -2.13 13.71 -20.73
N VAL A 287 -2.25 13.37 -22.02
CA VAL A 287 -2.76 14.29 -23.05
C VAL A 287 -4.26 14.54 -22.86
N ASP A 288 -5.05 13.53 -22.47
CA ASP A 288 -6.49 13.71 -22.23
C ASP A 288 -6.74 14.61 -21.01
N ALA A 289 -6.01 14.40 -19.91
CA ALA A 289 -6.07 15.29 -18.75
C ALA A 289 -5.61 16.73 -19.06
N LEU A 290 -4.63 16.91 -19.96
CA LEU A 290 -4.20 18.22 -20.43
C LEU A 290 -5.29 18.91 -21.27
N SER A 291 -5.94 18.17 -22.18
CA SER A 291 -7.10 18.65 -22.96
C SER A 291 -8.27 19.06 -22.08
N VAL A 292 -8.57 18.30 -21.01
CA VAL A 292 -9.61 18.67 -20.04
C VAL A 292 -9.27 19.97 -19.33
N LEU A 293 -8.03 20.16 -18.87
CA LEU A 293 -7.60 21.40 -18.22
C LEU A 293 -7.59 22.60 -19.17
N ILE A 294 -7.26 22.40 -20.45
CA ILE A 294 -7.35 23.42 -21.51
C ILE A 294 -8.80 23.88 -21.72
N ASN A 295 -9.75 22.93 -21.77
CA ASN A 295 -11.16 23.24 -22.01
C ASN A 295 -11.90 23.73 -20.75
N ASN A 296 -11.46 23.34 -19.56
CA ASN A 296 -11.96 23.78 -18.26
C ASN A 296 -10.80 24.08 -17.28
N PRO A 297 -10.33 25.32 -17.14
CA PRO A 297 -9.25 25.66 -16.21
C PRO A 297 -9.64 25.46 -14.74
N GLU A 298 -10.94 25.51 -14.42
CA GLU A 298 -11.46 25.24 -13.07
C GLU A 298 -11.73 23.75 -12.80
N ALA A 299 -11.34 22.85 -13.72
CA ALA A 299 -11.51 21.40 -13.56
C ALA A 299 -11.05 20.92 -12.17
N THR A 300 -11.90 20.11 -11.53
CA THR A 300 -11.60 19.54 -10.23
C THR A 300 -10.58 18.40 -10.36
N LEU A 301 -9.93 18.03 -9.25
CA LEU A 301 -9.04 16.87 -9.23
C LEU A 301 -9.77 15.56 -9.58
N GLN A 302 -11.08 15.47 -9.33
CA GLN A 302 -11.88 14.29 -9.66
C GLN A 302 -12.10 14.18 -11.16
N GLU A 303 -12.47 15.27 -11.85
CA GLU A 303 -12.55 15.32 -13.32
C GLU A 303 -11.21 14.91 -13.97
N LEU A 304 -10.08 15.40 -13.47
CA LEU A 304 -8.75 15.03 -14.01
C LEU A 304 -8.42 13.53 -13.78
N LEU A 305 -8.90 12.94 -12.68
CA LEU A 305 -8.69 11.52 -12.36
C LEU A 305 -9.55 10.58 -13.22
N GLU A 306 -10.68 11.04 -13.78
CA GLU A 306 -11.47 10.22 -14.73
C GLU A 306 -10.67 9.91 -16.01
N TYR A 307 -9.79 10.83 -16.44
CA TYR A 307 -8.95 10.69 -17.63
C TYR A 307 -7.53 10.18 -17.33
N MET A 308 -7.00 10.46 -16.13
CA MET A 308 -5.70 9.95 -15.67
C MET A 308 -5.81 9.31 -14.28
N PRO A 309 -6.31 8.05 -14.19
CA PRO A 309 -6.66 7.41 -12.91
C PRO A 309 -5.51 7.21 -11.93
N GLY A 310 -4.27 7.09 -12.41
CA GLY A 310 -3.12 6.79 -11.57
C GLY A 310 -1.82 6.63 -12.38
N PRO A 311 -0.67 6.44 -11.72
CA PRO A 311 0.62 6.30 -12.41
C PRO A 311 0.71 5.05 -13.28
N ASP A 312 1.55 5.08 -14.32
CA ASP A 312 1.79 3.95 -15.23
C ASP A 312 3.28 3.59 -15.28
N PHE A 313 3.66 2.57 -14.51
CA PHE A 313 5.03 2.09 -14.40
C PHE A 313 5.47 1.24 -15.61
N PRO A 314 6.73 1.35 -16.07
CA PRO A 314 7.24 0.57 -17.20
C PRO A 314 7.22 -0.95 -16.96
N THR A 315 7.39 -1.40 -15.71
CA THR A 315 7.40 -2.83 -15.34
C THR A 315 6.00 -3.41 -15.13
N GLY A 316 4.94 -2.64 -15.35
CA GLY A 316 3.56 -3.05 -15.06
C GLY A 316 3.29 -3.16 -13.56
N GLY A 317 2.63 -4.25 -13.16
CA GLY A 317 2.18 -4.50 -11.80
C GLY A 317 0.78 -3.96 -11.49
N ILE A 318 0.33 -4.24 -10.27
CA ILE A 318 -0.99 -3.92 -9.75
C ILE A 318 -0.84 -2.86 -8.66
N ILE A 319 -1.54 -1.74 -8.81
CA ILE A 319 -1.60 -0.67 -7.80
C ILE A 319 -2.78 -0.94 -6.87
N MET A 320 -2.51 -0.99 -5.57
CA MET A 320 -3.49 -1.34 -4.54
C MET A 320 -4.09 -0.08 -3.89
N GLY A 321 -5.33 0.26 -4.24
CA GLY A 321 -6.14 1.31 -3.60
C GLY A 321 -5.82 2.76 -4.00
N ASN A 322 -6.87 3.57 -4.13
CA ASN A 322 -6.81 4.90 -4.73
C ASN A 322 -6.46 6.05 -3.76
N SER A 323 -6.53 5.84 -2.44
CA SER A 323 -6.29 6.90 -1.43
C SER A 323 -4.89 7.50 -1.53
N GLY A 324 -3.86 6.66 -1.67
CA GLY A 324 -2.47 7.10 -1.82
C GLY A 324 -2.19 7.90 -3.10
N ILE A 325 -2.98 7.67 -4.16
CA ILE A 325 -2.91 8.40 -5.43
C ILE A 325 -3.57 9.78 -5.27
N LEU A 326 -4.77 9.82 -4.67
CA LEU A 326 -5.52 11.05 -4.37
C LEU A 326 -4.71 12.00 -3.48
N ASP A 327 -4.09 11.50 -2.41
CA ASP A 327 -3.24 12.32 -1.53
C ASP A 327 -2.00 12.84 -2.26
N ALA A 328 -1.36 12.00 -3.09
CA ALA A 328 -0.23 12.39 -3.92
C ALA A 328 -0.59 13.53 -4.87
N TYR A 329 -1.68 13.41 -5.64
CA TYR A 329 -2.04 14.43 -6.62
C TYR A 329 -2.63 15.69 -5.99
N ARG A 330 -3.25 15.60 -4.81
CA ARG A 330 -3.77 16.76 -4.06
C ARG A 330 -2.65 17.56 -3.38
N SER A 331 -1.67 16.90 -2.78
CA SER A 331 -0.68 17.54 -1.88
C SER A 331 0.77 17.52 -2.36
N GLY A 332 1.04 16.80 -3.46
CA GLY A 332 2.39 16.45 -3.89
C GLY A 332 3.01 15.28 -3.12
N ARG A 333 2.36 14.73 -2.08
CA ARG A 333 2.88 13.63 -1.26
C ARG A 333 1.85 12.52 -1.06
N GLY A 334 2.28 11.28 -1.25
CA GLY A 334 1.42 10.11 -1.01
C GLY A 334 2.21 8.81 -1.03
N ARG A 335 1.58 7.72 -0.56
CA ARG A 335 2.19 6.39 -0.54
C ARG A 335 1.34 5.45 -1.39
N ILE A 336 1.90 5.00 -2.50
CA ILE A 336 1.22 4.12 -3.46
C ILE A 336 1.78 2.71 -3.26
N ILE A 337 0.91 1.73 -3.03
CA ILE A 337 1.33 0.32 -2.87
C ILE A 337 1.29 -0.34 -4.25
N VAL A 338 2.42 -0.96 -4.63
CA VAL A 338 2.59 -1.62 -5.93
C VAL A 338 2.92 -3.08 -5.70
N ARG A 339 2.15 -3.96 -6.34
CA ARG A 339 2.21 -5.41 -6.20
C ARG A 339 2.61 -6.02 -7.55
N GLY A 340 3.48 -7.03 -7.52
CA GLY A 340 3.83 -7.81 -8.71
C GLY A 340 2.64 -8.65 -9.18
N LYS A 341 2.50 -8.83 -10.49
CA LYS A 341 1.40 -9.62 -11.05
C LYS A 341 1.73 -11.10 -11.00
N THR A 342 0.85 -11.88 -10.38
CA THR A 342 1.05 -13.31 -10.17
C THR A 342 -0.16 -14.10 -10.64
N ASP A 343 0.09 -15.22 -11.31
CA ASP A 343 -0.92 -16.24 -11.60
C ASP A 343 -0.64 -17.52 -10.82
N VAL A 344 -1.66 -18.36 -10.66
CA VAL A 344 -1.52 -19.71 -10.06
C VAL A 344 -1.81 -20.75 -11.14
N GLU A 345 -0.81 -21.55 -11.49
CA GLU A 345 -0.95 -22.70 -12.39
C GLU A 345 -1.01 -24.01 -11.56
N TYR A 346 -1.73 -25.02 -12.08
CA TYR A 346 -1.78 -26.35 -11.49
C TYR A 346 -0.97 -27.32 -12.37
N LEU A 347 0.12 -27.84 -11.84
CA LEU A 347 1.05 -28.72 -12.55
C LEU A 347 0.45 -30.12 -12.82
N ASP A 348 -0.52 -30.53 -11.99
CA ASP A 348 -1.06 -31.90 -12.01
C ASP A 348 -2.44 -31.91 -11.31
N GLU A 349 -3.54 -32.05 -12.06
CA GLU A 349 -4.89 -32.15 -11.47
C GLU A 349 -5.02 -33.35 -10.51
N LYS A 350 -4.28 -34.44 -10.80
CA LYS A 350 -4.30 -35.67 -10.00
C LYS A 350 -3.44 -35.63 -8.75
N THR A 351 -2.38 -34.82 -8.71
CA THR A 351 -1.49 -34.73 -7.53
C THR A 351 -1.67 -33.45 -6.71
N LYS A 352 -2.59 -32.55 -7.14
CA LYS A 352 -2.89 -31.24 -6.52
C LYS A 352 -1.62 -30.44 -6.21
N ARG A 353 -0.64 -30.48 -7.14
CA ARG A 353 0.54 -29.61 -7.09
C ARG A 353 0.24 -28.31 -7.83
N SER A 354 0.45 -27.21 -7.13
CA SER A 354 0.27 -25.84 -7.59
C SER A 354 1.61 -25.12 -7.66
N SER A 355 1.70 -24.14 -8.55
CA SER A 355 2.84 -23.23 -8.68
C SER A 355 2.35 -21.79 -8.78
N ILE A 356 3.03 -20.90 -8.07
CA ILE A 356 2.83 -19.45 -8.17
C ILE A 356 3.79 -18.94 -9.24
N ILE A 357 3.30 -18.15 -10.18
CA ILE A 357 4.11 -17.61 -11.28
C ILE A 357 4.05 -16.10 -11.26
N ILE A 358 5.20 -15.48 -11.07
CA ILE A 358 5.36 -14.02 -11.11
C ILE A 358 5.69 -13.62 -12.55
N LYS A 359 4.83 -12.80 -13.15
CA LYS A 359 4.96 -12.28 -14.53
C LYS A 359 5.48 -10.84 -14.57
N GLU A 360 5.14 -10.03 -13.57
CA GLU A 360 5.51 -8.61 -13.48
C GLU A 360 5.96 -8.31 -12.04
N ILE A 361 6.98 -7.46 -11.86
CA ILE A 361 7.49 -7.05 -10.53
C ILE A 361 7.30 -5.55 -10.32
N PRO A 362 7.19 -5.07 -9.06
CA PRO A 362 7.05 -3.65 -8.77
C PRO A 362 8.22 -2.81 -9.30
N TYR A 363 7.93 -1.58 -9.70
CA TYR A 363 8.91 -0.65 -10.26
C TYR A 363 10.15 -0.46 -9.36
N GLN A 364 11.33 -0.39 -9.99
CA GLN A 364 12.65 -0.31 -9.33
C GLN A 364 13.03 -1.49 -8.42
N THR A 365 12.33 -2.64 -8.53
CA THR A 365 12.73 -3.89 -7.85
C THR A 365 13.73 -4.67 -8.70
N ASN A 366 14.84 -5.13 -8.12
CA ASN A 366 15.76 -6.07 -8.76
C ASN A 366 15.19 -7.50 -8.67
N LYS A 367 15.09 -8.18 -9.82
CA LYS A 367 14.59 -9.56 -9.94
C LYS A 367 15.47 -10.57 -9.19
N SER A 368 16.79 -10.50 -9.36
CA SER A 368 17.76 -11.40 -8.72
C SER A 368 17.72 -11.29 -7.20
N ALA A 369 17.71 -10.07 -6.67
CA ALA A 369 17.62 -9.80 -5.24
C ALA A 369 16.26 -10.23 -4.64
N LEU A 370 15.18 -10.20 -5.44
CA LEU A 370 13.88 -10.75 -5.04
C LEU A 370 13.96 -12.28 -4.92
N VAL A 371 14.50 -12.98 -5.92
CA VAL A 371 14.65 -14.44 -5.92
C VAL A 371 15.57 -14.91 -4.79
N GLU A 372 16.71 -14.25 -4.59
CA GLU A 372 17.64 -14.51 -3.49
C GLU A 372 16.94 -14.38 -2.12
N LYS A 373 16.19 -13.28 -1.91
CA LYS A 373 15.44 -13.08 -0.67
C LYS A 373 14.31 -14.10 -0.46
N ILE A 374 13.68 -14.60 -1.53
CA ILE A 374 12.70 -15.70 -1.43
C ILE A 374 13.40 -17.01 -1.06
N ALA A 375 14.61 -17.27 -1.56
CA ALA A 375 15.39 -18.45 -1.21
C ALA A 375 15.94 -18.42 0.23
N GLU A 376 16.34 -17.24 0.74
CA GLU A 376 16.70 -17.05 2.16
C GLU A 376 15.52 -17.26 3.10
N LEU A 377 14.33 -16.78 2.70
CA LEU A 377 13.10 -16.97 3.45
C LEU A 377 12.59 -18.41 3.26
N THR A 378 13.05 -19.33 4.13
CA THR A 378 12.54 -20.71 4.21
C THR A 378 11.07 -20.76 4.66
N LEU A 379 10.16 -20.34 3.79
CA LEU A 379 8.72 -20.28 4.04
C LEU A 379 8.11 -21.68 4.01
N ASP A 380 7.28 -21.97 5.01
CA ASP A 380 6.48 -23.19 5.02
C ASP A 380 5.45 -23.16 3.88
N GLY A 381 5.73 -23.95 2.85
CA GLY A 381 4.87 -24.11 1.68
C GLY A 381 5.63 -24.09 0.36
N ILE A 382 6.85 -23.52 0.30
CA ILE A 382 7.66 -23.51 -0.93
C ILE A 382 8.50 -24.78 -1.03
N SER A 383 8.52 -25.40 -2.22
CA SER A 383 9.30 -26.61 -2.53
C SER A 383 10.54 -26.31 -3.36
N ASP A 384 10.42 -25.48 -4.40
CA ASP A 384 11.48 -25.13 -5.34
C ASP A 384 11.20 -23.75 -5.97
N ILE A 385 12.23 -23.08 -6.48
CA ILE A 385 12.14 -21.76 -7.12
C ILE A 385 12.97 -21.79 -8.40
N ARG A 386 12.37 -21.44 -9.53
CA ARG A 386 13.04 -21.37 -10.84
C ARG A 386 12.78 -20.04 -11.53
N ASP A 387 13.80 -19.54 -12.21
CA ASP A 387 13.66 -18.44 -13.15
C ASP A 387 13.59 -19.02 -14.57
N GLU A 388 12.41 -18.92 -15.17
CA GLU A 388 12.09 -19.34 -16.54
C GLU A 388 11.92 -18.09 -17.45
N SER A 389 12.53 -16.95 -17.07
CA SER A 389 12.45 -15.69 -17.83
C SER A 389 13.20 -15.78 -19.16
N ASP A 390 12.45 -15.49 -20.23
CA ASP A 390 12.90 -15.60 -21.62
C ASP A 390 12.76 -14.25 -22.36
N ARG A 391 13.19 -14.21 -23.62
CA ARG A 391 12.94 -13.04 -24.51
C ARG A 391 11.45 -12.71 -24.73
N SER A 392 10.55 -13.63 -24.41
CA SER A 392 9.10 -13.48 -24.48
C SER A 392 8.49 -12.77 -23.27
N GLY A 393 9.23 -12.69 -22.15
CA GLY A 393 8.76 -12.08 -20.90
C GLY A 393 9.36 -12.74 -19.67
N MET A 394 9.19 -12.08 -18.52
CA MET A 394 9.62 -12.59 -17.22
C MET A 394 8.67 -13.68 -16.72
N ARG A 395 9.23 -14.77 -16.19
CA ARG A 395 8.46 -15.88 -15.61
C ARG A 395 9.27 -16.51 -14.47
N ILE A 396 8.98 -16.10 -13.23
CA ILE A 396 9.57 -16.74 -12.04
C ILE A 396 8.54 -17.73 -11.51
N VAL A 397 8.93 -19.00 -11.40
CA VAL A 397 8.07 -20.11 -10.95
C VAL A 397 8.45 -20.51 -9.53
N ILE A 398 7.46 -20.51 -8.62
CA ILE A 398 7.60 -20.96 -7.25
C ILE A 398 6.72 -22.20 -7.09
N GLU A 399 7.33 -23.38 -6.96
CA GLU A 399 6.60 -24.64 -6.76
C GLU A 399 6.20 -24.80 -5.29
N LEU A 400 4.96 -25.26 -5.06
CA LEU A 400 4.43 -25.44 -3.72
C LEU A 400 4.50 -26.91 -3.24
N LYS A 401 4.65 -27.08 -1.93
CA LYS A 401 4.56 -28.36 -1.24
C LYS A 401 3.12 -28.90 -1.35
N ARG A 402 2.98 -30.23 -1.38
CA ARG A 402 1.66 -30.88 -1.47
C ARG A 402 0.79 -30.50 -0.27
N GLY A 403 -0.43 -30.01 -0.55
CA GLY A 403 -1.39 -29.61 0.48
C GLY A 403 -1.20 -28.19 1.03
N SER A 404 -0.28 -27.38 0.48
CA SER A 404 -0.18 -25.95 0.81
C SER A 404 -1.14 -25.12 -0.04
N ASP A 405 -1.84 -24.17 0.57
CA ASP A 405 -2.72 -23.23 -0.13
C ASP A 405 -1.88 -22.15 -0.86
N PRO A 406 -2.03 -21.98 -2.18
CA PRO A 406 -1.31 -20.94 -2.93
C PRO A 406 -1.55 -19.54 -2.39
N SER A 407 -2.76 -19.23 -1.95
CA SER A 407 -3.18 -17.89 -1.50
C SER A 407 -2.43 -17.47 -0.24
N ILE A 408 -2.23 -18.41 0.69
CA ILE A 408 -1.51 -18.20 1.95
C ILE A 408 -0.01 -17.97 1.69
N VAL A 409 0.59 -18.77 0.81
CA VAL A 409 2.02 -18.60 0.46
C VAL A 409 2.22 -17.29 -0.29
N LEU A 410 1.32 -16.95 -1.21
CA LEU A 410 1.33 -15.68 -1.95
C LEU A 410 1.20 -14.46 -1.02
N ASN A 411 0.29 -14.49 -0.05
CA ASN A 411 0.15 -13.41 0.94
C ASN A 411 1.40 -13.26 1.84
N ASN A 412 2.05 -14.37 2.21
CA ASN A 412 3.34 -14.32 2.90
C ASN A 412 4.47 -13.74 2.02
N LEU A 413 4.51 -14.10 0.73
CA LEU A 413 5.46 -13.53 -0.22
C LEU A 413 5.27 -12.02 -0.35
N TYR A 414 4.03 -11.53 -0.53
CA TYR A 414 3.74 -10.09 -0.55
C TYR A 414 4.15 -9.37 0.75
N ARG A 415 3.99 -10.02 1.91
CA ARG A 415 4.32 -9.40 3.21
C ARG A 415 5.83 -9.31 3.48
N LEU A 416 6.62 -10.29 3.05
CA LEU A 416 8.01 -10.46 3.47
C LEU A 416 9.04 -10.10 2.39
N THR A 417 8.63 -10.10 1.12
CA THR A 417 9.52 -9.91 -0.05
C THR A 417 9.25 -8.55 -0.72
N ALA A 418 10.08 -8.17 -1.70
CA ALA A 418 9.84 -6.96 -2.49
C ALA A 418 8.75 -7.15 -3.57
N LEU A 419 8.07 -8.31 -3.64
CA LEU A 419 6.97 -8.57 -4.56
C LEU A 419 5.75 -7.66 -4.29
N GLN A 420 5.61 -7.13 -3.07
CA GLN A 420 4.79 -5.95 -2.81
C GLN A 420 5.68 -4.86 -2.21
N SER A 421 5.78 -3.72 -2.87
CA SER A 421 6.56 -2.56 -2.43
C SER A 421 5.66 -1.34 -2.28
N SER A 422 6.20 -0.26 -1.70
CA SER A 422 5.47 1.02 -1.63
C SER A 422 6.28 2.14 -2.24
N PHE A 423 5.78 2.72 -3.32
CA PHE A 423 6.31 3.91 -3.95
C PHE A 423 5.91 5.14 -3.12
N SER A 424 6.90 5.81 -2.53
CA SER A 424 6.70 7.05 -1.78
C SER A 424 6.76 8.22 -2.75
N CYS A 425 5.60 8.74 -3.14
CA CYS A 425 5.49 9.89 -4.04
C CYS A 425 5.81 11.19 -3.29
N ASN A 426 6.68 12.02 -3.88
CA ASN A 426 7.05 13.35 -3.36
C ASN A 426 7.41 14.26 -4.54
N MET A 427 6.44 15.01 -5.03
CA MET A 427 6.50 15.79 -6.28
C MET A 427 7.14 17.15 -6.07
N VAL A 428 8.46 17.15 -5.90
CA VAL A 428 9.28 18.36 -5.77
C VAL A 428 10.02 18.63 -7.09
N GLY A 429 9.91 19.84 -7.61
CA GLY A 429 10.64 20.29 -8.80
C GLY A 429 11.05 21.75 -8.70
N ILE A 430 11.93 22.19 -9.61
CA ILE A 430 12.38 23.59 -9.67
C ILE A 430 11.37 24.40 -10.49
N LEU A 431 10.86 25.47 -9.89
CA LEU A 431 10.08 26.53 -10.53
C LEU A 431 10.81 27.86 -10.27
N ASP A 432 11.17 28.59 -11.32
CA ASP A 432 11.86 29.88 -11.27
C ASP A 432 13.08 29.93 -10.33
N GLY A 433 13.85 28.84 -10.35
CA GLY A 433 15.06 28.67 -9.53
C GLY A 433 14.83 28.18 -8.10
N GLN A 434 13.57 28.02 -7.67
CA GLN A 434 13.22 27.58 -6.31
C GLN A 434 12.61 26.17 -6.29
N PRO A 435 12.96 25.31 -5.31
CA PRO A 435 12.37 23.99 -5.17
C PRO A 435 10.97 24.09 -4.53
N LYS A 436 9.92 23.76 -5.28
CA LYS A 436 8.51 23.77 -4.82
C LYS A 436 7.92 22.36 -4.81
N LEU A 437 7.19 22.03 -3.75
CA LEU A 437 6.30 20.85 -3.69
C LEU A 437 4.97 21.22 -4.37
N MET A 438 4.51 20.43 -5.33
CA MET A 438 3.32 20.75 -6.12
C MET A 438 2.37 19.57 -6.31
N GLY A 439 1.07 19.87 -6.40
CA GLY A 439 0.03 18.91 -6.79
C GLY A 439 -0.06 18.73 -8.31
N LEU A 440 -0.86 17.75 -8.76
CA LEU A 440 -1.02 17.43 -10.18
C LEU A 440 -1.52 18.63 -11.01
N LYS A 441 -2.59 19.31 -10.54
CA LYS A 441 -3.17 20.46 -11.25
C LYS A 441 -2.16 21.61 -11.39
N GLU A 442 -1.36 21.86 -10.35
CA GLU A 442 -0.31 22.89 -10.40
C GLU A 442 0.79 22.54 -11.42
N LEU A 443 1.23 21.28 -11.48
CA LEU A 443 2.24 20.82 -12.45
C LEU A 443 1.75 20.95 -13.90
N LEU A 444 0.49 20.59 -14.16
CA LEU A 444 -0.12 20.76 -15.49
C LEU A 444 -0.30 22.24 -15.86
N GLN A 445 -0.68 23.10 -14.92
CA GLN A 445 -0.80 24.55 -15.15
C GLN A 445 0.55 25.19 -15.49
N VAL A 446 1.59 24.92 -14.68
CA VAL A 446 2.96 25.41 -14.93
C VAL A 446 3.46 24.98 -16.31
N PHE A 447 3.12 23.76 -16.74
CA PHE A 447 3.45 23.29 -18.08
C PHE A 447 2.68 24.03 -19.18
N LEU A 448 1.38 24.28 -19.01
CA LEU A 448 0.58 25.06 -19.96
C LEU A 448 1.10 26.50 -20.12
N ASP A 449 1.40 27.17 -19.00
CA ASP A 449 1.95 28.54 -19.01
C ASP A 449 3.30 28.59 -19.75
N PHE A 450 4.15 27.57 -19.55
CA PHE A 450 5.40 27.37 -20.29
C PHE A 450 5.19 27.10 -21.79
N ARG A 451 4.20 26.29 -22.17
CA ARG A 451 3.86 26.07 -23.59
C ARG A 451 3.37 27.34 -24.27
N CYS A 452 2.55 28.14 -23.59
CA CYS A 452 2.10 29.43 -24.09
C CYS A 452 3.29 30.35 -24.40
N SER A 453 4.25 30.49 -23.48
CA SER A 453 5.44 31.33 -23.71
C SER A 453 6.33 30.81 -24.85
N ILE A 454 6.49 29.50 -25.02
CA ILE A 454 7.18 28.90 -26.17
C ILE A 454 6.47 29.23 -27.49
N ILE A 455 5.15 29.07 -27.54
CA ILE A 455 4.37 29.30 -28.76
C ILE A 455 4.37 30.78 -29.12
N GLU A 456 4.28 31.67 -28.15
CA GLU A 456 4.41 33.12 -28.30
C GLU A 456 5.78 33.50 -28.87
N ARG A 457 6.88 32.98 -28.32
CA ARG A 457 8.25 33.16 -28.85
C ARG A 457 8.38 32.63 -30.28
N ARG A 458 7.92 31.40 -30.53
CA ARG A 458 7.92 30.75 -31.85
C ARG A 458 7.13 31.54 -32.89
N ALA A 459 5.97 32.05 -32.52
CA ALA A 459 5.11 32.86 -33.38
C ALA A 459 5.74 34.23 -33.66
N ARG A 460 6.31 34.90 -32.65
CA ARG A 460 7.07 36.15 -32.83
C ARG A 460 8.29 35.96 -33.75
N PHE A 461 9.04 34.88 -33.59
CA PHE A 461 10.20 34.58 -34.44
C PHE A 461 9.78 34.36 -35.89
N LYS A 462 8.77 33.52 -36.14
CA LYS A 462 8.21 33.29 -37.49
C LYS A 462 7.61 34.58 -38.09
N LEU A 463 6.97 35.41 -37.26
CA LEU A 463 6.41 36.70 -37.68
C LEU A 463 7.51 37.69 -38.06
N SER A 464 8.59 37.79 -37.28
CA SER A 464 9.75 38.62 -37.61
C SER A 464 10.36 38.18 -38.94
N GLN A 465 10.59 36.88 -39.13
CA GLN A 465 11.13 36.34 -40.38
C GLN A 465 10.19 36.58 -41.57
N ALA A 466 8.88 36.42 -41.39
CA ALA A 466 7.89 36.66 -42.44
C ALA A 466 7.76 38.14 -42.80
N LEU A 467 7.82 39.05 -41.81
CA LEU A 467 7.84 40.49 -42.03
C LEU A 467 9.11 40.95 -42.76
N GLU A 468 10.29 40.50 -42.32
CA GLU A 468 11.54 40.81 -43.01
C GLU A 468 11.53 40.27 -44.44
N ARG A 469 11.06 39.04 -44.66
CA ARG A 469 10.97 38.45 -46.00
C ARG A 469 9.98 39.21 -46.89
N LYS A 470 8.79 39.55 -46.37
CA LYS A 470 7.78 40.33 -47.09
C LYS A 470 8.31 41.72 -47.46
N HIS A 471 8.95 42.41 -46.52
CA HIS A 471 9.57 43.72 -46.72
C HIS A 471 10.61 43.70 -47.86
N ILE A 472 11.47 42.68 -47.91
CA ILE A 472 12.40 42.50 -49.04
C ILE A 472 11.65 42.28 -50.36
N ILE A 473 10.64 41.42 -50.39
CA ILE A 473 9.88 41.11 -51.61
C ILE A 473 9.12 42.34 -52.14
N GLU A 474 8.55 43.16 -51.26
CA GLU A 474 7.87 44.40 -51.67
C GLU A 474 8.83 45.35 -52.38
N GLY A 475 10.07 45.49 -51.89
CA GLY A 475 11.12 46.26 -52.58
C GLY A 475 11.52 45.65 -53.92
N ILE A 476 11.57 44.32 -54.01
CA ILE A 476 11.82 43.60 -55.27
C ILE A 476 10.68 43.83 -56.28
N ILE A 477 9.41 43.79 -55.85
CA ILE A 477 8.25 44.02 -56.75
C ILE A 477 8.27 45.46 -57.27
N VAL A 478 8.45 46.45 -56.39
CA VAL A 478 8.61 47.87 -56.80
C VAL A 478 9.78 48.03 -57.78
N GLY A 479 10.86 47.27 -57.58
CA GLY A 479 12.00 47.27 -58.48
C GLY A 479 11.76 46.61 -59.84
N LEU A 480 11.05 45.49 -59.87
CA LEU A 480 10.64 44.79 -61.10
C LEU A 480 9.61 45.59 -61.92
N ASP A 481 8.86 46.48 -61.27
CA ASP A 481 7.88 47.34 -61.92
C ASP A 481 8.51 48.60 -62.55
N ASN A 482 9.71 49.00 -62.10
CA ASN A 482 10.42 50.21 -62.53
C ASN A 482 11.83 49.92 -63.10
N LEU A 483 11.99 48.78 -63.77
CA LEU A 483 13.31 48.23 -64.16
C LEU A 483 14.21 49.18 -64.96
N ASP A 484 13.66 49.89 -65.95
CA ASP A 484 14.48 50.74 -66.82
C ASP A 484 15.13 51.91 -66.06
N ALA A 485 14.37 52.52 -65.13
CA ALA A 485 14.87 53.60 -64.28
C ALA A 485 15.99 53.09 -63.33
N ILE A 486 15.77 51.93 -62.71
CA ILE A 486 16.75 51.29 -61.80
C ILE A 486 18.04 50.92 -62.55
N ILE A 487 17.91 50.34 -63.75
CA ILE A 487 19.06 50.00 -64.59
C ILE A 487 19.85 51.26 -64.98
N ASN A 488 19.18 52.39 -65.23
CA ASN A 488 19.87 53.65 -65.54
C ASN A 488 20.60 54.21 -64.31
N ILE A 489 19.97 54.25 -63.14
CA ILE A 489 20.60 54.69 -61.87
C ILE A 489 21.84 53.83 -61.55
N ILE A 490 21.76 52.52 -61.74
CA ILE A 490 22.89 51.59 -61.53
C ILE A 490 24.01 51.82 -62.55
N LYS A 491 23.70 52.22 -63.79
CA LYS A 491 24.70 52.54 -64.83
C LYS A 491 25.36 53.92 -64.63
N GLU A 492 24.62 54.88 -64.11
CA GLU A 492 25.09 56.26 -63.90
C GLU A 492 25.90 56.41 -62.60
N THR A 493 25.67 55.54 -61.61
CA THR A 493 26.40 55.57 -60.34
C THR A 493 27.71 54.79 -60.38
N SER A 494 28.77 55.37 -59.80
CA SER A 494 30.13 54.81 -59.83
C SER A 494 30.46 53.84 -58.69
N SER A 495 29.54 53.62 -57.74
CA SER A 495 29.73 52.68 -56.62
C SER A 495 28.41 52.18 -56.05
N ASN A 496 28.41 50.95 -55.52
CA ASN A 496 27.23 50.31 -54.92
C ASN A 496 26.62 51.14 -53.77
N ARG A 497 27.45 51.87 -53.00
CA ARG A 497 26.98 52.77 -51.93
C ARG A 497 26.25 54.01 -52.45
N MET A 498 26.60 54.49 -53.64
CA MET A 498 25.88 55.57 -54.31
C MET A 498 24.61 55.04 -54.98
N ALA A 499 24.66 53.84 -55.56
CA ALA A 499 23.49 53.16 -56.12
C ALA A 499 22.42 52.91 -55.05
N THR A 500 22.77 52.35 -53.88
CA THR A 500 21.81 52.16 -52.77
C THR A 500 21.24 53.49 -52.29
N ALA A 501 22.07 54.51 -52.06
CA ALA A 501 21.60 55.83 -51.63
C ALA A 501 20.66 56.51 -52.65
N ALA A 502 20.90 56.32 -53.95
CA ALA A 502 20.01 56.81 -55.01
C ALA A 502 18.68 56.05 -55.02
N LEU A 503 18.71 54.72 -54.98
CA LEU A 503 17.51 53.87 -54.97
C LEU A 503 16.62 54.12 -53.74
N VAL A 504 17.22 54.31 -52.55
CA VAL A 504 16.54 54.73 -51.32
C VAL A 504 15.82 56.06 -51.51
N LYS A 505 16.50 57.05 -52.11
CA LYS A 505 15.97 58.41 -52.28
C LYS A 505 14.88 58.50 -53.34
N GLU A 506 14.99 57.75 -54.43
CA GLU A 506 14.12 57.89 -55.60
C GLU A 506 12.86 57.00 -55.52
N PHE A 507 12.98 55.78 -54.99
CA PHE A 507 11.87 54.83 -54.87
C PHE A 507 11.31 54.70 -53.44
N GLY A 508 11.85 55.46 -52.47
CA GLY A 508 11.43 55.38 -51.07
C GLY A 508 11.75 54.05 -50.40
N LEU A 509 12.71 53.29 -50.95
CA LEU A 509 13.13 51.99 -50.45
C LEU A 509 13.97 52.12 -49.18
N SER A 510 13.95 51.11 -48.33
CA SER A 510 14.94 50.95 -47.25
C SER A 510 16.29 50.46 -47.79
N GLU A 511 17.37 50.67 -47.02
CA GLU A 511 18.71 50.17 -47.36
C GLU A 511 18.71 48.66 -47.62
N LYS A 512 18.09 47.86 -46.73
CA LYS A 512 17.95 46.39 -46.90
C LYS A 512 17.24 46.01 -48.21
N GLN A 513 16.22 46.76 -48.63
CA GLN A 513 15.51 46.52 -49.90
C GLN A 513 16.37 46.90 -51.10
N ALA A 514 17.08 48.04 -51.04
CA ALA A 514 17.96 48.49 -52.10
C ALA A 514 19.15 47.54 -52.31
N GLU A 515 19.75 47.01 -51.23
CA GLU A 515 20.79 45.97 -51.32
C GLU A 515 20.23 44.68 -51.94
N ALA A 516 19.09 44.17 -51.45
CA ALA A 516 18.48 42.96 -51.99
C ALA A 516 18.00 43.10 -53.45
N LEU A 517 17.69 44.32 -53.90
CA LEU A 517 17.37 44.67 -55.29
C LEU A 517 18.63 44.65 -56.17
N LEU A 518 19.77 45.14 -55.68
CA LEU A 518 21.06 45.06 -56.39
C LEU A 518 21.56 43.62 -56.52
N ASP A 519 21.27 42.75 -55.55
CA ASP A 519 21.62 41.32 -55.56
C ASP A 519 20.73 40.47 -56.51
N ILE A 520 19.74 41.08 -57.20
CA ILE A 520 18.89 40.34 -58.15
C ILE A 520 19.69 39.89 -59.38
N THR A 521 19.88 38.57 -59.49
CA THR A 521 20.40 37.95 -60.72
C THR A 521 19.44 38.12 -61.90
N LEU A 522 19.92 38.52 -63.09
CA LEU A 522 19.12 38.80 -64.31
C LEU A 522 18.05 37.75 -64.67
N ARG A 523 18.28 36.46 -64.37
CA ARG A 523 17.30 35.36 -64.54
C ARG A 523 15.96 35.58 -63.80
N LYS A 524 15.96 36.42 -62.75
CA LYS A 524 14.78 36.77 -61.93
C LYS A 524 13.91 37.88 -62.53
N LEU A 525 14.32 38.49 -63.64
CA LEU A 525 13.58 39.54 -64.34
C LEU A 525 12.46 39.00 -65.26
N THR A 526 12.30 37.68 -65.36
CA THR A 526 11.25 37.09 -66.22
C THR A 526 9.86 37.27 -65.62
N PHE A 527 8.84 37.37 -66.47
CA PHE A 527 7.44 37.56 -66.05
C PHE A 527 6.95 36.47 -65.07
N LEU A 528 7.41 35.21 -65.24
CA LEU A 528 7.09 34.11 -64.33
C LEU A 528 7.70 34.30 -62.94
N GLU A 529 8.90 34.87 -62.84
CA GLU A 529 9.55 35.17 -61.57
C GLU A 529 8.90 36.38 -60.87
N ARG A 530 8.52 37.43 -61.62
CA ARG A 530 7.68 38.53 -61.09
C ARG A 530 6.39 37.98 -60.47
N LYS A 531 5.69 37.08 -61.18
CA LYS A 531 4.48 36.44 -60.63
C LYS A 531 4.79 35.64 -59.35
N ARG A 532 5.87 34.85 -59.32
CA ARG A 532 6.29 34.11 -58.12
C ARG A 532 6.51 35.02 -56.91
N PHE A 533 7.08 36.21 -57.08
CA PHE A 533 7.24 37.17 -55.99
C PHE A 533 5.91 37.75 -55.50
N VAL A 534 4.95 38.02 -56.39
CA VAL A 534 3.58 38.44 -56.00
C VAL A 534 2.87 37.31 -55.25
N ASP A 535 2.88 36.08 -55.78
CA ASP A 535 2.29 34.90 -55.14
C ASP A 535 2.95 34.64 -53.75
N GLU A 536 4.27 34.86 -53.61
CA GLU A 536 5.02 34.76 -52.35
C GLU A 536 4.60 35.87 -51.36
N ALA A 537 4.43 37.12 -51.82
CA ALA A 537 3.99 38.24 -50.99
C ALA A 537 2.56 38.07 -50.46
N GLU A 538 1.62 37.57 -51.29
CA GLU A 538 0.26 37.23 -50.87
C GLU A 538 0.27 36.12 -49.81
N SER A 539 1.05 35.05 -50.05
CA SER A 539 1.20 33.93 -49.11
C SER A 539 1.77 34.40 -47.76
N LEU A 540 2.82 35.22 -47.77
CA LEU A 540 3.41 35.81 -46.56
C LEU A 540 2.42 36.74 -45.85
N SER A 541 1.64 37.54 -46.57
CA SER A 541 0.60 38.39 -45.98
C SER A 541 -0.46 37.55 -45.26
N GLY A 542 -0.87 36.42 -45.85
CA GLY A 542 -1.76 35.45 -45.22
C GLY A 542 -1.14 34.77 -43.99
N GLN A 543 0.16 34.45 -44.01
CA GLN A 543 0.89 33.90 -42.85
C GLN A 543 1.00 34.92 -41.71
N ILE A 544 1.37 36.17 -42.01
CA ILE A 544 1.48 37.26 -41.04
C ILE A 544 0.12 37.53 -40.38
N SER A 545 -0.97 37.51 -41.15
CA SER A 545 -2.33 37.64 -40.61
C SER A 545 -2.63 36.55 -39.57
N LYS A 546 -2.40 35.27 -39.93
CA LYS A 546 -2.60 34.12 -39.02
C LYS A 546 -1.70 34.17 -37.78
N LEU A 547 -0.46 34.63 -37.90
CA LEU A 547 0.47 34.76 -36.79
C LEU A 547 0.07 35.89 -35.82
N ASN A 548 -0.40 37.02 -36.35
CA ASN A 548 -0.98 38.09 -35.53
C ASN A 548 -2.27 37.63 -34.82
N GLU A 549 -3.14 36.90 -35.52
CA GLU A 549 -4.36 36.34 -34.94
C GLU A 549 -4.03 35.40 -33.77
N LEU A 550 -3.07 34.48 -33.96
CA LEU A 550 -2.57 33.58 -32.92
C LEU A 550 -1.98 34.34 -31.72
N LEU A 551 -1.17 35.38 -31.97
CA LEU A 551 -0.58 36.20 -30.90
C LEU A 551 -1.62 37.06 -30.16
N SER A 552 -2.75 37.37 -30.80
CA SER A 552 -3.81 38.18 -30.18
C SER A 552 -4.74 37.38 -29.27
N SER A 553 -4.74 36.04 -29.36
CA SER A 553 -5.74 35.18 -28.69
C SER A 553 -5.11 33.98 -27.99
N THR A 554 -5.10 34.01 -26.66
CA THR A 554 -4.69 32.87 -25.81
C THR A 554 -5.52 31.61 -26.08
N LYS A 555 -6.80 31.75 -26.44
CA LYS A 555 -7.67 30.63 -26.82
C LYS A 555 -7.17 29.91 -28.07
N LEU A 556 -6.66 30.63 -29.07
CA LEU A 556 -6.06 30.02 -30.27
C LEU A 556 -4.72 29.35 -29.93
N MET A 557 -3.94 29.91 -29.00
CA MET A 557 -2.72 29.25 -28.51
C MET A 557 -3.04 27.93 -27.80
N PHE A 558 -4.05 27.88 -26.93
CA PHE A 558 -4.49 26.65 -26.27
C PHE A 558 -5.02 25.59 -27.27
N GLN A 559 -5.80 25.99 -28.27
CA GLN A 559 -6.25 25.10 -29.34
C GLN A 559 -5.07 24.53 -30.14
N LEU A 560 -4.02 25.33 -30.37
CA LEU A 560 -2.79 24.85 -31.02
C LEU A 560 -2.02 23.87 -30.12
N ILE A 561 -1.92 24.12 -28.81
CA ILE A 561 -1.32 23.18 -27.83
C ILE A 561 -2.05 21.84 -27.86
N GLU A 562 -3.38 21.86 -27.81
CA GLU A 562 -4.22 20.67 -27.85
C GLU A 562 -4.03 19.88 -29.16
N GLN A 563 -4.06 20.55 -30.32
CA GLN A 563 -3.80 19.91 -31.61
C GLN A 563 -2.40 19.27 -31.68
N GLU A 564 -1.37 19.98 -31.20
CA GLU A 564 0.00 19.45 -31.13
C GLU A 564 0.13 18.25 -30.19
N ALA A 565 -0.57 18.24 -29.05
CA ALA A 565 -0.56 17.14 -28.09
C ALA A 565 -1.30 15.91 -28.63
N ILE A 566 -2.45 16.11 -29.29
CA ILE A 566 -3.22 15.03 -29.93
C ILE A 566 -2.43 14.41 -31.11
N GLU A 567 -1.71 15.22 -31.88
CA GLU A 567 -0.79 14.72 -32.93
C GLU A 567 0.21 13.72 -32.32
N LEU A 568 0.87 14.09 -31.22
CA LEU A 568 1.86 13.24 -30.55
C LEU A 568 1.22 12.01 -29.89
N LYS A 569 0.03 12.13 -29.28
CA LYS A 569 -0.78 11.00 -28.79
C LYS A 569 -1.07 9.99 -29.90
N SER A 570 -1.50 10.46 -31.08
CA SER A 570 -1.82 9.59 -32.22
C SER A 570 -0.60 8.84 -32.78
N ARG A 571 0.59 9.43 -32.64
CA ARG A 571 1.85 8.89 -33.19
C ARG A 571 2.64 7.99 -32.23
N PHE A 572 2.52 8.22 -30.93
CA PHE A 572 3.36 7.60 -29.90
C PHE A 572 2.58 7.02 -28.70
N GLY A 573 1.25 7.07 -28.73
CA GLY A 573 0.39 6.53 -27.66
C GLY A 573 0.57 5.02 -27.49
N THR A 574 0.64 4.58 -26.23
CA THR A 574 0.76 3.16 -25.85
C THR A 574 -0.36 2.80 -24.88
N PRO A 575 -0.86 1.55 -24.87
CA PRO A 575 -1.78 1.10 -23.84
C PRO A 575 -1.16 1.21 -22.44
N ARG A 576 -2.02 1.30 -21.42
CA ARG A 576 -1.63 1.25 -20.01
C ARG A 576 -1.01 -0.11 -19.68
N CYS A 577 0.07 -0.11 -18.89
CA CYS A 577 0.74 -1.34 -18.43
C CYS A 577 0.30 -1.74 -17.02
N THR A 578 0.09 -0.76 -16.15
CA THR A 578 -0.35 -0.96 -14.76
C THR A 578 -1.84 -1.24 -14.65
N LEU A 579 -2.21 -2.17 -13.78
CA LEU A 579 -3.59 -2.40 -13.36
C LEU A 579 -3.87 -1.66 -12.05
N LEU A 580 -5.10 -1.17 -11.87
CA LEU A 580 -5.58 -0.52 -10.66
C LEU A 580 -6.63 -1.42 -10.01
N GLU A 581 -6.44 -1.80 -8.76
CA GLU A 581 -7.42 -2.57 -7.98
C GLU A 581 -7.97 -1.73 -6.82
N ASP A 582 -9.29 -1.54 -6.81
CA ASP A 582 -10.06 -0.99 -5.69
C ASP A 582 -10.24 -1.99 -4.53
N ALA A 583 -9.16 -2.69 -4.20
CA ALA A 583 -9.08 -3.42 -2.94
C ALA A 583 -8.98 -2.41 -1.77
N GLY A 584 -9.66 -2.70 -0.66
CA GLY A 584 -9.58 -1.90 0.56
C GLY A 584 -8.13 -1.68 0.96
N CYS A 585 -7.76 -0.43 1.25
CA CYS A 585 -6.37 -0.06 1.54
C CYS A 585 -5.87 -0.80 2.79
N GLY A 586 -5.09 -1.88 2.57
CA GLY A 586 -4.70 -2.82 3.60
C GLY A 586 -3.28 -3.32 3.39
N GLN A 587 -2.44 -3.11 4.40
CA GLN A 587 -1.36 -4.04 4.66
C GLN A 587 -2.02 -5.39 4.96
N LEU A 588 -1.55 -6.49 4.35
CA LEU A 588 -2.08 -7.82 4.63
C LEU A 588 -2.02 -8.07 6.15
N GLU A 589 -3.19 -8.24 6.77
CA GLU A 589 -3.27 -8.56 8.19
C GLU A 589 -2.85 -10.02 8.41
N ASP A 590 -2.47 -10.36 9.64
CA ASP A 590 -2.23 -11.77 10.01
C ASP A 590 -3.46 -12.68 9.72
N ILE A 591 -4.65 -12.08 9.59
CA ILE A 591 -5.88 -12.80 9.25
C ILE A 591 -5.87 -13.33 7.81
N ASP A 592 -5.26 -12.61 6.86
CA ASP A 592 -5.23 -12.97 5.42
C ASP A 592 -4.26 -14.12 5.12
N VAL A 593 -3.48 -14.53 6.12
CA VAL A 593 -2.43 -15.56 6.04
C VAL A 593 -2.85 -16.87 6.75
N ILE A 594 -3.82 -16.81 7.66
CA ILE A 594 -4.18 -17.94 8.52
C ILE A 594 -5.46 -18.58 7.97
N PRO A 595 -5.53 -19.91 7.78
CA PRO A 595 -6.76 -20.55 7.30
C PRO A 595 -7.84 -20.53 8.39
N ASN A 596 -9.10 -20.34 8.02
CA ASN A 596 -10.22 -20.29 8.97
C ASN A 596 -10.71 -21.68 9.41
N GLU A 597 -9.84 -22.45 10.05
CA GLU A 597 -10.16 -23.80 10.55
C GLU A 597 -10.97 -23.77 11.86
N GLU A 598 -11.84 -24.75 12.06
CA GLU A 598 -12.46 -25.03 13.37
C GLU A 598 -11.45 -25.61 14.37
N MET A 599 -11.52 -25.13 15.61
CA MET A 599 -10.65 -25.58 16.69
C MET A 599 -11.38 -25.69 18.03
N LEU A 600 -10.83 -26.53 18.91
CA LEU A 600 -11.27 -26.70 20.28
C LEU A 600 -10.38 -25.86 21.21
N LEU A 601 -10.96 -24.82 21.80
CA LEU A 601 -10.37 -24.02 22.86
C LEU A 601 -10.63 -24.65 24.23
N THR A 602 -9.64 -24.62 25.11
CA THR A 602 -9.79 -25.04 26.51
C THR A 602 -9.14 -24.07 27.47
N LEU A 603 -9.80 -23.85 28.61
CA LEU A 603 -9.35 -23.01 29.72
C LEU A 603 -9.21 -23.85 31.01
N SER A 604 -8.18 -23.56 31.82
CA SER A 604 -8.05 -24.06 33.21
C SER A 604 -8.42 -23.01 34.26
N GLU A 605 -8.73 -23.44 35.48
CA GLU A 605 -9.02 -22.56 36.61
C GLU A 605 -7.85 -21.63 36.98
N LYS A 606 -6.61 -22.06 36.75
CA LYS A 606 -5.41 -21.19 36.88
C LYS A 606 -5.18 -20.28 35.67
N GLY A 607 -6.13 -20.19 34.76
CA GLY A 607 -6.09 -19.30 33.61
C GLY A 607 -5.12 -19.76 32.52
N TYR A 608 -4.83 -21.05 32.37
CA TYR A 608 -4.08 -21.55 31.22
C TYR A 608 -5.05 -21.81 30.06
N VAL A 609 -4.73 -21.28 28.88
CA VAL A 609 -5.51 -21.49 27.65
C VAL A 609 -4.67 -22.24 26.61
N LYS A 610 -5.33 -23.09 25.83
CA LYS A 610 -4.74 -23.75 24.66
C LYS A 610 -5.79 -24.06 23.60
N ARG A 611 -5.37 -24.07 22.32
CA ARG A 611 -6.17 -24.62 21.21
C ARG A 611 -5.69 -26.04 20.87
N MET A 612 -6.63 -26.87 20.45
CA MET A 612 -6.46 -28.26 19.99
C MET A 612 -7.32 -28.48 18.74
N LYS A 613 -6.97 -29.45 17.90
CA LYS A 613 -7.85 -29.87 16.79
C LYS A 613 -9.08 -30.63 17.32
N PRO A 614 -10.26 -30.53 16.69
CA PRO A 614 -11.49 -31.18 17.17
C PRO A 614 -11.34 -32.69 17.34
N ASN A 615 -10.63 -33.36 16.42
CA ASN A 615 -10.44 -34.83 16.36
C ASN A 615 -9.56 -35.41 17.49
N THR A 616 -9.35 -34.69 18.59
CA THR A 616 -8.48 -35.08 19.73
C THR A 616 -9.20 -35.94 20.80
N PHE A 617 -10.54 -35.99 20.81
CA PHE A 617 -11.33 -36.65 21.87
C PHE A 617 -12.45 -37.57 21.34
N ASN A 618 -12.28 -38.89 21.45
CA ASN A 618 -13.31 -39.88 21.10
C ASN A 618 -14.29 -40.13 22.27
N LEU A 619 -15.54 -40.48 21.92
CA LEU A 619 -16.66 -40.81 22.82
C LEU A 619 -16.40 -42.02 23.76
N GLN A 620 -17.13 -42.09 24.89
CA GLN A 620 -17.06 -43.16 25.91
C GLN A 620 -18.44 -43.45 26.55
N HIS A 621 -18.61 -44.61 27.19
CA HIS A 621 -19.88 -45.07 27.79
C HIS A 621 -20.00 -44.80 29.31
N ARG A 622 -21.25 -44.82 29.81
CA ARG A 622 -21.64 -44.63 31.23
C ARG A 622 -20.87 -45.56 32.18
N GLY A 623 -20.42 -45.01 33.32
CA GLY A 623 -19.78 -45.78 34.39
C GLY A 623 -18.31 -46.17 34.14
N THR A 624 -17.72 -45.72 33.04
CA THR A 624 -16.28 -45.90 32.77
C THR A 624 -15.42 -44.85 33.48
N ILE A 625 -14.18 -45.21 33.82
CA ILE A 625 -13.17 -44.24 34.22
C ILE A 625 -12.77 -43.44 32.98
N GLY A 626 -13.03 -42.13 32.99
CA GLY A 626 -12.81 -41.27 31.83
C GLY A 626 -11.34 -41.16 31.41
N LYS A 627 -11.09 -40.91 30.12
CA LYS A 627 -9.74 -40.62 29.61
C LYS A 627 -9.18 -39.34 30.26
N SER A 628 -8.14 -39.49 31.08
CA SER A 628 -7.39 -38.38 31.68
C SER A 628 -6.90 -37.38 30.62
N VAL A 629 -7.13 -36.07 30.85
CA VAL A 629 -6.67 -34.96 30.00
C VAL A 629 -5.20 -34.62 30.30
N GLY A 630 -4.34 -35.64 30.28
CA GLY A 630 -2.93 -35.52 30.66
C GLY A 630 -2.71 -35.18 32.14
N LYS A 631 -1.46 -34.89 32.49
CA LYS A 631 -1.12 -34.30 33.80
C LYS A 631 -1.23 -32.79 33.68
N MET A 632 -2.36 -32.22 34.10
CA MET A 632 -2.45 -30.80 34.43
C MET A 632 -1.45 -30.46 35.56
N ARG A 633 -1.11 -29.18 35.74
CA ARG A 633 -0.25 -28.77 36.86
C ARG A 633 -0.93 -29.10 38.19
N VAL A 634 -0.15 -29.34 39.25
CA VAL A 634 -0.66 -29.72 40.57
C VAL A 634 -1.74 -28.72 41.03
N ASN A 635 -2.89 -29.24 41.43
CA ASN A 635 -4.09 -28.48 41.81
C ASN A 635 -4.60 -27.54 40.70
N ASP A 636 -4.73 -28.01 39.46
CA ASP A 636 -5.38 -27.28 38.35
C ASP A 636 -6.45 -28.15 37.69
N SER A 637 -7.62 -27.58 37.45
CA SER A 637 -8.82 -28.22 36.88
C SER A 637 -9.28 -27.47 35.63
N MET A 638 -9.93 -28.18 34.69
CA MET A 638 -10.49 -27.55 33.49
C MET A 638 -11.76 -26.77 33.85
N SER A 639 -11.88 -25.53 33.37
CA SER A 639 -13.04 -24.67 33.63
C SER A 639 -14.03 -24.68 32.46
N GLU A 640 -13.57 -24.37 31.24
CA GLU A 640 -14.42 -24.27 30.04
C GLU A 640 -13.79 -24.99 28.83
N PHE A 641 -14.67 -25.56 27.98
CA PHE A 641 -14.37 -26.12 26.66
C PHE A 641 -15.27 -25.40 25.64
N ILE A 642 -14.69 -24.88 24.56
CA ILE A 642 -15.39 -24.06 23.56
C ILE A 642 -14.92 -24.46 22.17
N VAL A 643 -15.83 -24.52 21.20
CA VAL A 643 -15.49 -24.63 19.77
C VAL A 643 -15.57 -23.25 19.15
N CYS A 644 -14.57 -22.89 18.33
CA CYS A 644 -14.48 -21.62 17.62
C CYS A 644 -13.67 -21.78 16.33
N HIS A 645 -13.75 -20.81 15.43
CA HIS A 645 -12.92 -20.71 14.24
C HIS A 645 -11.67 -19.84 14.49
N MET A 646 -10.61 -20.02 13.70
CA MET A 646 -9.34 -19.29 13.83
C MET A 646 -9.50 -17.75 13.81
N HIS A 647 -10.45 -17.23 13.03
CA HIS A 647 -10.70 -15.80 12.92
C HIS A 647 -11.64 -15.22 13.99
N ASP A 648 -12.35 -16.06 14.75
CA ASP A 648 -13.32 -15.61 15.74
C ASP A 648 -12.66 -14.70 16.79
N HIS A 649 -13.38 -13.65 17.18
CA HIS A 649 -13.05 -12.83 18.33
C HIS A 649 -13.47 -13.54 19.60
N ILE A 650 -12.50 -13.87 20.45
CA ILE A 650 -12.74 -14.45 21.76
C ILE A 650 -12.82 -13.31 22.78
N LEU A 651 -14.00 -13.16 23.40
CA LEU A 651 -14.27 -12.21 24.47
C LEU A 651 -14.03 -12.87 25.83
N TYR A 652 -13.14 -12.30 26.63
CA TYR A 652 -12.79 -12.77 27.97
C TYR A 652 -13.35 -11.81 29.02
N PHE A 653 -14.31 -12.27 29.81
CA PHE A 653 -14.92 -11.47 30.88
C PHE A 653 -14.23 -11.75 32.21
N SER A 654 -13.86 -10.70 32.95
CA SER A 654 -13.26 -10.82 34.28
C SER A 654 -14.28 -10.73 35.42
N ASP A 655 -13.87 -11.23 36.58
CA ASP A 655 -14.55 -11.08 37.87
C ASP A 655 -14.82 -9.62 38.24
N GLN A 656 -13.93 -8.70 37.85
CA GLN A 656 -14.07 -7.25 38.02
C GLN A 656 -15.03 -6.59 37.00
N GLY A 657 -15.57 -7.34 36.03
CA GLY A 657 -16.52 -6.82 35.04
C GLY A 657 -15.87 -6.09 33.86
N ILE A 658 -14.57 -6.29 33.63
CA ILE A 658 -13.84 -5.86 32.43
C ILE A 658 -13.97 -6.96 31.38
N VAL A 659 -13.97 -6.59 30.10
CA VAL A 659 -13.86 -7.52 28.98
C VAL A 659 -12.65 -7.20 28.11
N TYR A 660 -11.92 -8.25 27.76
CA TYR A 660 -10.79 -8.24 26.84
C TYR A 660 -11.15 -9.00 25.57
N SER A 661 -10.45 -8.73 24.47
CA SER A 661 -10.61 -9.47 23.21
C SER A 661 -9.27 -9.93 22.66
N ALA A 662 -9.21 -11.17 22.20
CA ALA A 662 -8.14 -11.67 21.35
C ALA A 662 -8.73 -12.58 20.26
N ARG A 663 -8.18 -12.54 19.04
CA ARG A 663 -8.56 -13.47 17.96
C ARG A 663 -8.04 -14.88 18.27
N ALA A 664 -8.82 -15.92 17.94
CA ALA A 664 -8.53 -17.30 18.32
C ALA A 664 -7.16 -17.82 17.84
N TYR A 665 -6.71 -17.42 16.65
CA TYR A 665 -5.41 -17.83 16.10
C TYR A 665 -4.19 -17.43 16.94
N ARG A 666 -4.30 -16.40 17.80
CA ARG A 666 -3.19 -15.95 18.68
C ARG A 666 -2.84 -16.95 19.77
N ILE A 667 -3.69 -17.95 19.98
CA ILE A 667 -3.54 -18.96 21.01
C ILE A 667 -2.70 -20.12 20.43
N PRO A 668 -1.67 -20.61 21.15
CA PRO A 668 -0.80 -21.65 20.62
C PRO A 668 -1.53 -22.99 20.49
N GLU A 669 -1.27 -23.70 19.40
CA GLU A 669 -1.67 -25.11 19.28
C GLU A 669 -0.86 -25.96 20.25
N CYS A 670 -1.54 -26.83 20.99
CA CYS A 670 -0.93 -27.67 22.00
C CYS A 670 -1.47 -29.09 21.91
N SER A 671 -0.66 -30.07 22.27
CA SER A 671 -1.13 -31.45 22.42
C SER A 671 -2.07 -31.60 23.63
N ARG A 672 -2.85 -32.69 23.64
CA ARG A 672 -3.74 -33.05 24.76
C ARG A 672 -3.04 -33.04 26.12
N THR A 673 -1.77 -33.44 26.17
CA THR A 673 -0.97 -33.56 27.40
C THR A 673 -0.24 -32.29 27.84
N ALA A 674 -0.14 -31.27 26.98
CA ALA A 674 0.50 -30.00 27.32
C ALA A 674 -0.42 -29.10 28.17
N ALA A 675 0.17 -28.25 29.03
CA ALA A 675 -0.57 -27.39 29.94
C ALA A 675 -1.12 -26.09 29.31
N GLY A 676 -0.65 -25.69 28.12
CA GLY A 676 -1.03 -24.41 27.49
C GLY A 676 -0.22 -23.21 27.97
N ILE A 677 -0.66 -22.01 27.59
CA ILE A 677 -0.07 -20.71 27.96
C ILE A 677 -0.96 -20.01 28.99
N PRO A 678 -0.42 -19.34 30.03
CA PRO A 678 -1.21 -18.53 30.95
C PRO A 678 -1.79 -17.29 30.24
N LEU A 679 -3.07 -17.01 30.45
CA LEU A 679 -3.80 -15.87 29.87
C LEU A 679 -3.12 -14.52 30.12
N VAL A 680 -2.40 -14.37 31.24
CA VAL A 680 -1.63 -13.16 31.60
C VAL A 680 -0.52 -12.83 30.58
N GLN A 681 -0.13 -13.77 29.72
CA GLN A 681 0.80 -13.53 28.60
C GLN A 681 0.08 -13.10 27.31
N LEU A 682 -1.23 -13.35 27.19
CA LEU A 682 -2.05 -13.02 26.02
C LEU A 682 -2.88 -11.74 26.24
N LEU A 683 -3.22 -11.44 27.50
CA LEU A 683 -4.10 -10.35 27.92
C LEU A 683 -3.43 -9.53 29.03
N SER A 684 -3.56 -8.20 28.96
CA SER A 684 -3.07 -7.27 29.99
C SER A 684 -4.01 -7.23 31.20
N LEU A 685 -4.09 -8.33 31.94
CA LEU A 685 -4.88 -8.47 33.16
C LEU A 685 -4.26 -7.69 34.33
N SER A 686 -5.11 -7.19 35.22
CA SER A 686 -4.68 -6.53 36.47
C SER A 686 -4.23 -7.55 37.52
N GLU A 687 -3.40 -7.13 38.48
CA GLU A 687 -2.98 -8.04 39.56
C GLU A 687 -4.18 -8.58 40.36
N GLY A 688 -4.30 -9.91 40.41
CA GLY A 688 -5.37 -10.62 41.11
C GLY A 688 -6.68 -10.83 40.33
N GLU A 689 -6.81 -10.24 39.14
CA GLU A 689 -7.99 -10.37 38.27
C GLU A 689 -8.12 -11.78 37.66
N ARG A 690 -9.36 -12.28 37.52
CA ARG A 690 -9.64 -13.64 37.04
C ARG A 690 -10.70 -13.65 35.94
N ILE A 691 -10.48 -14.44 34.89
CA ILE A 691 -11.48 -14.65 33.84
C ILE A 691 -12.58 -15.62 34.32
N THR A 692 -13.83 -15.25 34.11
CA THR A 692 -15.03 -15.96 34.61
C THR A 692 -15.95 -16.51 33.53
N SER A 693 -15.89 -15.98 32.31
CA SER A 693 -16.58 -16.55 31.14
C SER A 693 -15.85 -16.19 29.86
N ILE A 694 -15.74 -17.14 28.94
CA ILE A 694 -15.24 -16.93 27.58
C ILE A 694 -16.40 -17.03 26.57
N ILE A 695 -16.45 -16.12 25.59
CA ILE A 695 -17.47 -16.13 24.53
C ILE A 695 -16.79 -15.96 23.16
N PRO A 696 -16.88 -16.94 22.23
CA PRO A 696 -16.47 -16.76 20.84
C PRO A 696 -17.53 -15.95 20.07
N VAL A 697 -17.08 -15.07 19.20
CA VAL A 697 -17.89 -14.18 18.37
C VAL A 697 -17.27 -14.09 16.98
N SER A 698 -17.93 -14.64 15.98
CA SER A 698 -17.53 -14.51 14.57
C SER A 698 -17.88 -13.12 14.03
N GLU A 699 -19.11 -12.65 14.30
CA GLU A 699 -19.63 -11.36 13.83
C GLU A 699 -20.35 -10.59 14.95
N PHE A 700 -20.21 -9.27 14.95
CA PHE A 700 -20.79 -8.36 15.96
C PHE A 700 -22.18 -7.83 15.53
N ALA A 701 -23.12 -8.73 15.29
CA ALA A 701 -24.50 -8.38 14.91
C ALA A 701 -25.21 -7.52 15.97
N GLU A 702 -26.04 -6.56 15.54
CA GLU A 702 -26.74 -5.65 16.45
C GLU A 702 -27.88 -6.33 17.23
N ASP A 703 -28.58 -7.26 16.59
CA ASP A 703 -29.72 -8.04 17.13
C ASP A 703 -29.32 -9.08 18.19
N GLN A 704 -28.01 -9.23 18.43
CA GLN A 704 -27.48 -10.12 19.47
C GLN A 704 -27.05 -9.33 20.69
N TYR A 705 -27.29 -9.90 21.86
CA TYR A 705 -26.97 -9.29 23.14
C TYR A 705 -26.16 -10.22 24.02
N LEU A 706 -25.36 -9.61 24.91
CA LEU A 706 -24.71 -10.29 26.01
C LEU A 706 -25.48 -10.05 27.29
N LEU A 707 -25.90 -11.15 27.91
CA LEU A 707 -26.54 -11.19 29.21
C LEU A 707 -25.50 -11.51 30.27
N MET A 708 -25.31 -10.60 31.21
CA MET A 708 -24.35 -10.69 32.32
C MET A 708 -25.10 -10.86 33.64
N LEU A 709 -24.62 -11.75 34.52
CA LEU A 709 -25.15 -11.94 35.88
C LEU A 709 -24.03 -11.93 36.93
N THR A 710 -24.23 -11.14 37.99
CA THR A 710 -23.35 -11.06 39.15
C THR A 710 -23.76 -11.99 40.29
N VAL A 711 -22.83 -12.27 41.20
CA VAL A 711 -23.04 -13.14 42.37
C VAL A 711 -24.15 -12.62 43.30
N ASN A 712 -24.27 -11.31 43.47
CA ASN A 712 -25.31 -10.67 44.29
C ASN A 712 -26.66 -10.49 43.56
N GLY A 713 -26.79 -10.97 42.31
CA GLY A 713 -28.06 -11.01 41.58
C GLY A 713 -28.38 -9.78 40.73
N TYR A 714 -27.38 -9.02 40.29
CA TYR A 714 -27.58 -8.01 39.24
C TYR A 714 -27.46 -8.65 37.85
N ILE A 715 -28.48 -8.47 37.03
CA ILE A 715 -28.55 -8.92 35.64
C ILE A 715 -28.54 -7.73 34.67
N LYS A 716 -27.87 -7.88 33.53
CA LYS A 716 -27.70 -6.80 32.56
C LYS A 716 -27.64 -7.36 31.13
N LYS A 717 -28.46 -6.79 30.24
CA LYS A 717 -28.41 -7.03 28.78
C LYS A 717 -27.67 -5.87 28.10
N VAL A 718 -26.73 -6.15 27.20
CA VAL A 718 -25.96 -5.16 26.41
C VAL A 718 -25.84 -5.66 24.97
N SER A 719 -26.03 -4.81 23.95
CA SER A 719 -25.85 -5.23 22.54
C SER A 719 -24.41 -5.66 22.27
N LEU A 720 -24.25 -6.69 21.44
CA LEU A 720 -22.96 -7.26 21.06
C LEU A 720 -22.08 -6.26 20.29
N ASN A 721 -22.68 -5.40 19.46
CA ASN A 721 -21.94 -4.34 18.74
C ASN A 721 -21.22 -3.35 19.69
N ALA A 722 -21.66 -3.21 20.94
CA ALA A 722 -20.95 -2.39 21.95
C ALA A 722 -19.54 -2.91 22.32
N PHE A 723 -19.17 -4.11 21.82
CA PHE A 723 -17.91 -4.83 22.04
C PHE A 723 -17.09 -5.06 20.76
N SER A 724 -17.46 -4.45 19.62
CA SER A 724 -16.75 -4.61 18.33
C SER A 724 -15.30 -4.06 18.37
N ALA A 725 -15.07 -2.95 19.06
CA ALA A 725 -13.76 -2.29 19.17
C ALA A 725 -13.21 -2.32 20.62
N ILE A 726 -12.50 -3.40 20.98
CA ILE A 726 -11.83 -3.55 22.28
C ILE A 726 -10.33 -3.27 22.15
N ARG A 727 -9.79 -2.44 23.07
CA ARG A 727 -8.36 -2.12 23.15
C ARG A 727 -7.64 -3.08 24.12
N ALA A 728 -6.31 -3.17 24.02
CA ALA A 728 -5.47 -4.03 24.85
C ALA A 728 -5.74 -3.98 26.39
N PRO A 729 -5.95 -2.82 27.05
CA PRO A 729 -6.27 -2.78 28.49
C PRO A 729 -7.73 -3.19 28.83
N GLY A 730 -8.47 -3.74 27.86
CA GLY A 730 -9.87 -4.10 28.01
C GLY A 730 -10.82 -2.91 28.04
N ILE A 731 -12.11 -3.20 28.19
CA ILE A 731 -13.17 -2.20 28.39
C ILE A 731 -14.13 -2.66 29.49
N ILE A 732 -14.70 -1.73 30.25
CA ILE A 732 -15.73 -2.05 31.25
C ILE A 732 -16.97 -2.61 30.52
N ALA A 733 -17.44 -3.80 30.92
CA ALA A 733 -18.67 -4.43 30.44
C ALA A 733 -19.85 -4.19 31.40
N ILE A 734 -19.59 -4.26 32.72
CA ILE A 734 -20.53 -3.98 33.80
C ILE A 734 -19.86 -3.20 34.92
N GLN A 735 -20.57 -2.26 35.54
CA GLN A 735 -20.08 -1.58 36.74
C GLN A 735 -20.56 -2.32 37.98
N LEU A 736 -19.64 -2.98 38.68
CA LEU A 736 -19.93 -3.76 39.88
C LEU A 736 -20.14 -2.88 41.12
N VAL A 737 -20.84 -3.45 42.09
CA VAL A 737 -20.98 -2.91 43.45
C VAL A 737 -19.81 -3.43 44.30
N PRO A 738 -19.26 -2.69 45.27
CA PRO A 738 -18.18 -3.20 46.13
C PRO A 738 -18.55 -4.54 46.79
N GLY A 739 -17.72 -5.57 46.60
CA GLY A 739 -17.99 -6.93 47.09
C GLY A 739 -18.97 -7.76 46.24
N ASP A 740 -19.21 -7.36 44.98
CA ASP A 740 -19.89 -8.16 43.95
C ASP A 740 -18.90 -8.57 42.85
N GLU A 741 -19.18 -9.69 42.19
CA GLU A 741 -18.31 -10.31 41.18
C GLU A 741 -19.16 -10.70 39.96
N LEU A 742 -18.66 -10.45 38.74
CA LEU A 742 -19.27 -10.96 37.50
C LEU A 742 -18.89 -12.44 37.31
N LYS A 743 -19.87 -13.35 37.25
CA LYS A 743 -19.59 -14.79 37.17
C LYS A 743 -20.16 -15.52 35.93
N TRP A 744 -21.25 -15.02 35.34
CA TRP A 744 -21.83 -15.66 34.15
C TRP A 744 -22.10 -14.63 33.06
N VAL A 745 -21.62 -14.92 31.84
CA VAL A 745 -22.00 -14.21 30.63
C VAL A 745 -22.50 -15.20 29.57
N ARG A 746 -23.58 -14.88 28.88
CA ARG A 746 -24.19 -15.70 27.83
C ARG A 746 -24.73 -14.83 26.68
N ARG A 747 -24.75 -15.37 25.44
CA ARG A 747 -25.32 -14.71 24.24
C ARG A 747 -26.83 -14.97 24.19
N CYS A 748 -27.67 -13.92 24.12
CA CYS A 748 -29.12 -14.01 23.94
C CYS A 748 -29.60 -13.17 22.74
N ALA A 749 -30.63 -13.64 22.06
CA ALA A 749 -31.54 -12.82 21.27
C ALA A 749 -32.63 -12.21 22.17
N ASP A 750 -33.47 -11.30 21.63
CA ASP A 750 -34.57 -10.69 22.37
C ASP A 750 -35.70 -11.67 22.72
N ASP A 751 -35.99 -12.62 21.83
CA ASP A 751 -37.08 -13.61 22.00
C ASP A 751 -36.74 -14.73 23.00
N ASP A 752 -35.47 -14.94 23.34
CA ASP A 752 -35.05 -16.04 24.22
C ASP A 752 -35.59 -15.91 25.66
N LEU A 753 -35.65 -17.03 26.37
CA LEU A 753 -35.84 -17.02 27.83
C LEU A 753 -34.50 -17.15 28.56
N VAL A 754 -34.38 -16.47 29.69
CA VAL A 754 -33.32 -16.72 30.67
C VAL A 754 -33.85 -17.55 31.85
N ALA A 755 -33.14 -18.61 32.20
CA ALA A 755 -33.33 -19.39 33.41
C ALA A 755 -32.21 -19.07 34.41
N ILE A 756 -32.57 -18.71 35.65
CA ILE A 756 -31.61 -18.28 36.67
C ILE A 756 -31.91 -18.94 38.01
N ALA A 757 -30.87 -19.48 38.66
CA ALA A 757 -30.99 -20.22 39.92
C ALA A 757 -30.16 -19.61 41.07
N SER A 758 -30.68 -19.69 42.31
CA SER A 758 -29.94 -19.40 43.55
C SER A 758 -29.38 -20.67 44.19
N GLN A 759 -28.40 -20.52 45.09
CA GLN A 759 -27.74 -21.63 45.79
C GLN A 759 -28.72 -22.46 46.64
N ASN A 760 -29.81 -21.86 47.08
CA ASN A 760 -30.91 -22.52 47.80
C ASN A 760 -31.91 -23.28 46.90
N GLY A 761 -31.67 -23.39 45.59
CA GLY A 761 -32.57 -24.11 44.67
C GLY A 761 -33.82 -23.33 44.24
N MET A 762 -33.80 -22.00 44.39
CA MET A 762 -34.85 -21.11 43.89
C MET A 762 -34.57 -20.75 42.42
N VAL A 763 -35.59 -20.73 41.56
CA VAL A 763 -35.44 -20.53 40.11
C VAL A 763 -36.41 -19.46 39.60
N ILE A 764 -35.96 -18.61 38.70
CA ILE A 764 -36.78 -17.73 37.86
C ILE A 764 -36.53 -18.09 36.40
N VAL A 765 -37.61 -18.19 35.62
CA VAL A 765 -37.59 -18.24 34.15
C VAL A 765 -38.39 -17.05 33.65
N ASN A 766 -37.83 -16.28 32.71
CA ASN A 766 -38.47 -15.09 32.13
C ASN A 766 -37.86 -14.75 30.76
N SER A 767 -38.57 -14.00 29.92
CA SER A 767 -38.07 -13.55 28.60
C SER A 767 -36.99 -12.47 28.72
N CYS A 768 -36.03 -12.51 27.79
CA CYS A 768 -34.97 -11.51 27.59
C CYS A 768 -35.49 -10.16 27.09
N ASN A 769 -36.64 -10.13 26.40
CA ASN A 769 -37.33 -8.90 25.99
C ASN A 769 -37.74 -8.04 27.21
N ASN A 770 -38.16 -8.69 28.31
CA ASN A 770 -38.50 -8.00 29.57
C ASN A 770 -37.29 -7.30 30.26
N LEU A 771 -36.07 -7.48 29.74
CA LEU A 771 -34.88 -6.73 30.14
C LEU A 771 -34.52 -5.72 29.06
N ARG A 772 -34.62 -4.42 29.35
CA ARG A 772 -34.08 -3.39 28.44
C ARG A 772 -32.57 -3.56 28.24
N ALA A 773 -32.08 -3.24 27.05
CA ALA A 773 -30.64 -3.11 26.83
C ALA A 773 -30.08 -1.91 27.64
N PHE A 774 -28.86 -2.04 28.17
CA PHE A 774 -28.18 -1.01 28.96
C PHE A 774 -26.82 -0.67 28.36
N GLY A 775 -26.35 0.57 28.58
CA GLY A 775 -24.98 0.96 28.26
C GLY A 775 -23.93 0.26 29.14
N ARG A 776 -22.71 0.11 28.62
CA ARG A 776 -21.57 -0.57 29.28
C ARG A 776 -21.24 -0.05 30.69
N ARG A 777 -21.22 1.27 30.92
CA ARG A 777 -20.94 1.88 32.25
C ARG A 777 -22.17 1.92 33.18
N THR A 778 -22.84 0.79 33.36
CA THR A 778 -24.02 0.69 34.27
C THR A 778 -24.05 -0.65 35.00
N ARG A 779 -24.71 -0.67 36.17
CA ARG A 779 -24.83 -1.83 37.07
C ARG A 779 -25.90 -2.87 36.70
N GLY A 780 -26.78 -2.58 35.73
CA GLY A 780 -27.92 -3.43 35.40
C GLY A 780 -29.11 -3.33 36.38
N ALA A 781 -29.95 -4.36 36.38
CA ALA A 781 -31.18 -4.49 37.18
C ALA A 781 -31.09 -5.69 38.14
N ILE A 782 -31.95 -5.75 39.17
CA ILE A 782 -32.00 -6.90 40.09
C ILE A 782 -32.79 -8.05 39.43
N SER A 783 -32.20 -9.25 39.38
CA SER A 783 -32.83 -10.45 38.78
C SER A 783 -33.81 -11.13 39.74
N MET A 784 -33.34 -11.53 40.93
CA MET A 784 -34.09 -12.25 41.95
C MET A 784 -33.96 -11.55 43.31
N LYS A 785 -35.04 -11.55 44.10
CA LYS A 785 -34.96 -11.12 45.51
C LYS A 785 -34.42 -12.27 46.36
N LEU A 786 -33.11 -12.24 46.61
CA LEU A 786 -32.41 -13.22 47.45
C LEU A 786 -32.76 -13.06 48.94
N LYS A 787 -32.68 -14.17 49.69
CA LYS A 787 -32.78 -14.18 51.17
C LYS A 787 -31.39 -13.88 51.78
N GLN A 788 -31.35 -13.53 53.07
CA GLN A 788 -30.07 -13.34 53.77
C GLN A 788 -29.17 -14.59 53.61
N ARG A 789 -27.90 -14.35 53.25
CA ARG A 789 -26.86 -15.37 52.94
C ARG A 789 -27.12 -16.24 51.69
N ASP A 790 -28.15 -15.98 50.89
CA ASP A 790 -28.31 -16.62 49.57
C ASP A 790 -27.48 -15.87 48.51
N LYS A 791 -27.06 -16.59 47.46
CA LYS A 791 -26.26 -16.09 46.32
C LYS A 791 -26.75 -16.74 45.04
N MET A 792 -26.43 -16.16 43.89
CA MET A 792 -26.69 -16.80 42.59
C MET A 792 -25.82 -18.06 42.43
N ALA A 793 -26.34 -19.06 41.70
CA ALA A 793 -25.69 -20.35 41.45
C ALA A 793 -25.45 -20.64 39.97
N SER A 794 -26.38 -20.29 39.08
CA SER A 794 -26.16 -20.34 37.64
C SER A 794 -27.15 -19.45 36.87
N MET A 795 -26.79 -19.17 35.61
CA MET A 795 -27.63 -18.58 34.58
C MET A 795 -27.45 -19.37 33.30
N ASP A 796 -28.55 -19.63 32.61
CA ASP A 796 -28.54 -20.27 31.30
C ASP A 796 -29.69 -19.77 30.41
N ILE A 797 -29.62 -20.02 29.12
CA ILE A 797 -30.56 -19.47 28.12
C ILE A 797 -31.33 -20.61 27.45
N ILE A 798 -32.62 -20.39 27.21
CA ILE A 798 -33.51 -21.27 26.46
C ILE A 798 -33.85 -20.55 25.15
N PRO A 799 -33.34 -21.02 23.99
CA PRO A 799 -33.56 -20.36 22.71
C PRO A 799 -35.03 -20.36 22.27
N ALA A 800 -35.45 -19.25 21.64
CA ALA A 800 -36.79 -19.07 21.09
C ALA A 800 -37.34 -20.22 20.20
N PRO A 801 -36.58 -20.87 19.29
CA PRO A 801 -37.13 -21.99 18.48
C PRO A 801 -37.66 -23.14 19.35
N MET A 802 -37.03 -23.43 20.49
CA MET A 802 -37.47 -24.51 21.39
C MET A 802 -38.77 -24.19 22.14
N GLN A 803 -39.20 -22.93 22.18
CA GLN A 803 -40.53 -22.57 22.68
C GLN A 803 -41.62 -22.90 21.65
N LYS A 804 -41.36 -22.74 20.35
CA LYS A 804 -42.36 -23.04 19.31
C LYS A 804 -42.65 -24.54 19.21
N ASP A 805 -41.65 -25.38 19.49
CA ASP A 805 -41.85 -26.83 19.58
C ASP A 805 -42.58 -27.21 20.88
N LEU A 806 -42.34 -26.50 21.99
CA LEU A 806 -43.11 -26.64 23.23
C LEU A 806 -44.61 -26.32 23.01
N GLU A 807 -44.92 -25.26 22.27
CA GLU A 807 -46.30 -24.86 21.96
C GLU A 807 -46.99 -25.88 21.02
N LYS A 808 -46.35 -26.29 19.92
CA LYS A 808 -46.88 -27.32 19.00
C LYS A 808 -47.12 -28.68 19.67
N LEU A 809 -46.22 -29.10 20.57
CA LEU A 809 -46.41 -30.31 21.37
C LEU A 809 -47.57 -30.19 22.36
N SER A 810 -47.88 -28.98 22.83
CA SER A 810 -49.02 -28.75 23.74
C SER A 810 -50.39 -28.80 23.05
N GLU A 811 -50.49 -28.33 21.80
CA GLU A 811 -51.75 -28.37 21.03
C GLU A 811 -52.12 -29.79 20.55
N SER A 812 -51.13 -30.66 20.35
CA SER A 812 -51.34 -32.01 19.79
C SER A 812 -51.76 -33.09 20.79
N LEU A 813 -51.75 -32.81 22.11
CA LEU A 813 -51.94 -33.83 23.16
C LEU A 813 -52.99 -33.47 24.21
N SER A 814 -54.24 -33.28 23.77
CA SER A 814 -55.43 -33.30 24.65
C SER A 814 -55.76 -34.72 25.17
N GLY A 815 -54.77 -35.45 25.72
CA GLY A 815 -54.88 -36.88 26.03
C GLY A 815 -53.83 -37.42 27.02
N ARG A 816 -54.12 -37.36 28.32
CA ARG A 816 -53.56 -38.19 29.43
C ARG A 816 -52.08 -38.65 29.35
N ARG A 817 -51.11 -37.76 29.13
CA ARG A 817 -49.75 -37.88 29.73
C ARG A 817 -49.28 -36.50 30.20
N LYS A 818 -48.79 -36.39 31.44
CA LYS A 818 -48.22 -35.14 31.97
C LYS A 818 -46.79 -34.96 31.46
N ASP A 819 -46.54 -33.88 30.74
CA ASP A 819 -45.26 -33.14 30.70
C ASP A 819 -43.97 -33.98 30.64
N ILE A 820 -43.69 -34.64 29.50
CA ILE A 820 -42.38 -35.28 29.23
C ILE A 820 -41.85 -34.92 27.83
N GLY A 821 -41.88 -33.64 27.49
CA GLY A 821 -41.17 -33.08 26.32
C GLY A 821 -39.96 -32.24 26.74
N PRO A 822 -38.93 -32.10 25.88
CA PRO A 822 -37.88 -31.10 26.03
C PRO A 822 -38.45 -29.67 25.87
N PRO A 823 -37.73 -28.62 26.30
CA PRO A 823 -36.46 -28.64 27.03
C PRO A 823 -36.62 -28.92 28.54
N TRP A 824 -35.55 -29.43 29.15
CA TRP A 824 -35.44 -29.72 30.59
C TRP A 824 -34.41 -28.81 31.27
N LEU A 825 -34.65 -28.46 32.54
CA LEU A 825 -33.64 -27.92 33.44
C LEU A 825 -32.99 -29.07 34.23
N LEU A 826 -31.68 -29.23 34.04
CA LEU A 826 -30.83 -30.19 34.74
C LEU A 826 -30.24 -29.52 35.99
N PHE A 827 -30.63 -29.98 37.18
CA PHE A 827 -30.11 -29.50 38.46
C PHE A 827 -28.99 -30.42 38.95
N VAL A 828 -27.87 -29.84 39.42
CA VAL A 828 -26.75 -30.56 40.04
C VAL A 828 -26.43 -29.93 41.40
N SER A 829 -26.33 -30.77 42.45
CA SER A 829 -25.98 -30.36 43.82
C SER A 829 -24.52 -30.65 44.16
N GLU A 830 -23.97 -29.95 45.15
CA GLU A 830 -22.62 -30.20 45.66
C GLU A 830 -22.42 -31.65 46.15
N SER A 831 -23.49 -32.33 46.59
CA SER A 831 -23.50 -33.70 47.13
C SER A 831 -23.57 -34.81 46.07
N GLY A 832 -23.27 -34.51 44.80
CA GLY A 832 -23.27 -35.53 43.74
C GLY A 832 -24.65 -35.97 43.25
N HIS A 833 -25.74 -35.33 43.68
CA HIS A 833 -27.10 -35.64 43.22
C HIS A 833 -27.54 -34.68 42.10
N GLY A 834 -28.35 -35.18 41.16
CA GLY A 834 -28.98 -34.33 40.14
C GLY A 834 -30.23 -34.92 39.49
N LYS A 835 -30.95 -34.09 38.73
CA LYS A 835 -32.24 -34.43 38.10
C LYS A 835 -32.54 -33.56 36.89
N ARG A 836 -33.30 -34.11 35.93
CA ARG A 836 -34.00 -33.34 34.89
C ARG A 836 -35.37 -32.91 35.42
N VAL A 837 -35.81 -31.69 35.11
CA VAL A 837 -37.16 -31.18 35.37
C VAL A 837 -37.64 -30.44 34.11
N PRO A 838 -38.82 -30.74 33.52
CA PRO A 838 -39.27 -30.05 32.32
C PRO A 838 -39.47 -28.55 32.55
N VAL A 839 -39.11 -27.72 31.56
CA VAL A 839 -39.26 -26.26 31.63
C VAL A 839 -40.72 -25.86 31.85
N SER A 840 -41.68 -26.60 31.29
CA SER A 840 -43.13 -26.38 31.48
C SER A 840 -43.58 -26.43 32.95
N ALA A 841 -42.83 -27.08 33.85
CA ALA A 841 -43.12 -27.07 35.28
C ALA A 841 -42.82 -25.72 35.97
N PHE A 842 -42.15 -24.79 35.28
CA PHE A 842 -41.81 -23.45 35.76
C PHE A 842 -42.69 -22.41 35.06
N ARG A 843 -43.51 -21.70 35.85
CA ARG A 843 -44.28 -20.56 35.33
C ARG A 843 -43.33 -19.37 35.13
N LEU A 844 -43.52 -18.65 34.03
CA LEU A 844 -42.83 -17.37 33.78
C LEU A 844 -43.07 -16.42 34.97
N SER A 845 -41.98 -15.86 35.50
CA SER A 845 -42.01 -15.01 36.70
C SER A 845 -41.28 -13.71 36.44
N SER A 846 -41.91 -12.59 36.78
CA SER A 846 -41.27 -11.27 36.69
C SER A 846 -40.00 -11.21 37.54
N PHE A 847 -38.97 -10.54 37.02
CA PHE A 847 -37.76 -10.22 37.79
C PHE A 847 -38.09 -9.45 39.08
N LYS A 848 -37.12 -9.43 40.02
CA LYS A 848 -37.22 -8.83 41.37
C LYS A 848 -38.17 -9.55 42.35
N ARG A 849 -38.75 -10.69 41.97
CA ARG A 849 -39.52 -11.57 42.89
C ARG A 849 -38.62 -12.61 43.56
N VAL A 850 -39.15 -13.28 44.58
CA VAL A 850 -38.54 -14.53 45.10
C VAL A 850 -38.86 -15.63 44.09
N GLY A 851 -37.87 -16.46 43.75
CA GLY A 851 -38.06 -17.52 42.75
C GLY A 851 -39.00 -18.64 43.19
N PHE A 852 -39.25 -19.58 42.28
CA PHE A 852 -39.96 -20.84 42.55
C PHE A 852 -39.00 -21.93 43.02
N VAL A 853 -39.42 -22.83 43.91
CA VAL A 853 -38.60 -23.99 44.29
C VAL A 853 -38.42 -24.91 43.07
N GLY A 854 -37.18 -25.14 42.64
CA GLY A 854 -36.79 -26.03 41.54
C GLY A 854 -36.10 -27.33 42.01
N CYS A 855 -35.43 -27.31 43.16
CA CYS A 855 -34.87 -28.50 43.81
C CYS A 855 -34.99 -28.42 45.34
N LYS A 856 -35.30 -29.54 46.01
CA LYS A 856 -35.34 -29.63 47.48
C LYS A 856 -34.04 -30.24 47.99
N LEU A 857 -33.11 -29.35 48.36
CA LEU A 857 -31.80 -29.72 48.90
C LEU A 857 -31.91 -30.23 50.36
N LEU A 858 -30.88 -30.95 50.79
CA LEU A 858 -30.65 -31.28 52.21
C LEU A 858 -30.13 -30.04 52.95
N PRO A 859 -30.36 -29.92 54.28
CA PRO A 859 -29.58 -28.97 55.08
C PRO A 859 -28.07 -29.21 54.86
N ASP A 860 -27.31 -28.12 54.91
CA ASP A 860 -25.86 -28.02 54.64
C ASP A 860 -25.38 -28.19 53.17
N TYR A 861 -26.24 -28.60 52.23
CA TYR A 861 -25.87 -28.76 50.82
C TYR A 861 -26.47 -27.70 49.90
N ARG A 862 -25.66 -27.17 48.98
CA ARG A 862 -26.05 -26.15 48.00
C ARG A 862 -26.19 -26.70 46.59
N LEU A 863 -26.81 -25.91 45.73
CA LEU A 863 -26.85 -26.13 44.28
C LEU A 863 -25.50 -25.74 43.66
N ALA A 864 -24.89 -26.64 42.90
CA ALA A 864 -23.62 -26.42 42.22
C ALA A 864 -23.82 -25.77 40.85
N ALA A 865 -24.80 -26.26 40.07
CA ALA A 865 -25.15 -25.71 38.77
C ALA A 865 -26.59 -26.08 38.35
N VAL A 866 -27.14 -25.30 37.42
CA VAL A 866 -28.32 -25.63 36.61
C VAL A 866 -28.00 -25.34 35.16
N PHE A 867 -28.33 -26.30 34.28
CA PHE A 867 -28.20 -26.19 32.83
C PHE A 867 -29.56 -26.40 32.15
N VAL A 868 -29.78 -25.76 31.02
CA VAL A 868 -30.82 -26.14 30.05
C VAL A 868 -30.28 -27.34 29.26
N VAL A 869 -31.14 -28.31 28.96
CA VAL A 869 -30.80 -29.54 28.23
C VAL A 869 -31.96 -29.94 27.33
N GLY A 870 -31.67 -30.41 26.12
CA GLY A 870 -32.64 -30.81 25.10
C GLY A 870 -32.30 -30.29 23.70
N PHE A 871 -31.11 -29.72 23.52
CA PHE A 871 -30.59 -29.13 22.28
C PHE A 871 -30.34 -30.16 21.18
N SER A 872 -29.91 -31.37 21.53
CA SER A 872 -29.61 -32.46 20.59
C SER A 872 -30.48 -33.67 20.90
N LEU A 873 -31.58 -33.85 20.15
CA LEU A 873 -32.50 -34.98 20.29
C LEU A 873 -32.10 -36.13 19.35
N SER A 874 -32.04 -37.35 19.88
CA SER A 874 -31.95 -38.57 19.05
C SER A 874 -33.30 -38.92 18.43
N GLU A 875 -33.32 -39.90 17.52
CA GLU A 875 -34.56 -40.44 16.92
C GLU A 875 -35.57 -40.96 17.97
N ASP A 876 -35.08 -41.36 19.15
CA ASP A 876 -35.89 -41.79 20.31
C ASP A 876 -36.51 -40.63 21.12
N GLY A 877 -36.20 -39.37 20.79
CA GLY A 877 -36.69 -38.18 21.51
C GLY A 877 -35.99 -37.88 22.85
N GLU A 878 -34.87 -38.54 23.15
CA GLU A 878 -34.03 -38.23 24.31
C GLU A 878 -32.81 -37.37 23.94
N SER A 879 -32.26 -36.63 24.91
CA SER A 879 -31.09 -35.78 24.69
C SER A 879 -29.78 -36.58 24.75
N ASP A 880 -28.97 -36.46 23.70
CA ASP A 880 -27.65 -37.10 23.59
C ASP A 880 -26.49 -36.25 24.15
N GLU A 881 -26.79 -35.08 24.71
CA GLU A 881 -25.85 -34.20 25.40
C GLU A 881 -25.14 -34.92 26.57
N GLN A 882 -23.97 -34.40 26.95
CA GLN A 882 -23.11 -35.01 27.96
C GLN A 882 -22.81 -34.02 29.08
N LEU A 883 -23.14 -34.42 30.31
CA LEU A 883 -22.77 -33.74 31.53
C LEU A 883 -21.37 -34.19 31.96
N VAL A 884 -20.45 -33.24 32.06
CA VAL A 884 -19.13 -33.42 32.67
C VAL A 884 -19.20 -32.93 34.12
N LEU A 885 -18.84 -33.78 35.07
CA LEU A 885 -18.74 -33.45 36.49
C LEU A 885 -17.29 -33.53 36.96
N VAL A 886 -16.85 -32.57 37.77
CA VAL A 886 -15.51 -32.54 38.37
C VAL A 886 -15.62 -32.46 39.89
N SER A 887 -15.04 -33.44 40.59
CA SER A 887 -14.90 -33.39 42.05
C SER A 887 -13.75 -32.49 42.48
N GLN A 888 -13.79 -32.02 43.72
CA GLN A 888 -12.67 -31.31 44.36
C GLN A 888 -11.37 -32.15 44.43
N SER A 889 -11.47 -33.47 44.29
CA SER A 889 -10.32 -34.39 44.18
C SER A 889 -9.74 -34.51 42.76
N GLY A 890 -10.27 -33.78 41.78
CA GLY A 890 -9.81 -33.81 40.38
C GLY A 890 -10.34 -34.96 39.53
N THR A 891 -11.29 -35.75 40.05
CA THR A 891 -11.93 -36.84 39.28
C THR A 891 -12.97 -36.26 38.33
N VAL A 892 -12.79 -36.50 37.03
CA VAL A 892 -13.71 -36.08 35.97
C VAL A 892 -14.58 -37.26 35.55
N ASN A 893 -15.90 -37.09 35.58
CA ASN A 893 -16.88 -38.08 35.11
C ASN A 893 -17.72 -37.49 33.97
N ARG A 894 -17.95 -38.28 32.90
CA ARG A 894 -18.80 -37.89 31.76
C ARG A 894 -20.03 -38.80 31.71
N ILE A 895 -21.22 -38.21 31.76
CA ILE A 895 -22.51 -38.91 31.86
C ILE A 895 -23.43 -38.37 30.76
N LYS A 896 -24.07 -39.23 29.95
CA LYS A 896 -25.08 -38.76 28.98
C LYS A 896 -26.31 -38.24 29.72
N VAL A 897 -26.93 -37.16 29.28
CA VAL A 897 -28.03 -36.55 30.04
C VAL A 897 -29.30 -37.41 30.02
N ARG A 898 -29.50 -38.24 28.98
CA ARG A 898 -30.51 -39.32 28.96
C ARG A 898 -30.45 -40.25 30.18
N ASP A 899 -29.25 -40.52 30.73
CA ASP A 899 -29.05 -41.39 31.91
C ASP A 899 -29.59 -40.81 33.23
N ILE A 900 -29.98 -39.53 33.23
CA ILE A 900 -30.44 -38.78 34.41
C ILE A 900 -31.97 -38.79 34.47
N SER A 901 -32.53 -39.22 35.61
CA SER A 901 -33.98 -39.33 35.81
C SER A 901 -34.69 -37.97 35.72
N ILE A 902 -35.81 -37.94 34.98
CA ILE A 902 -36.77 -36.83 34.98
C ILE A 902 -37.63 -36.92 36.25
N GLN A 903 -37.68 -35.84 37.03
CA GLN A 903 -38.40 -35.78 38.30
C GLN A 903 -39.17 -34.47 38.47
N SER A 904 -40.08 -34.43 39.45
CA SER A 904 -40.80 -33.22 39.81
C SER A 904 -39.88 -32.15 40.43
N ARG A 905 -40.35 -30.90 40.43
CA ARG A 905 -39.66 -29.75 41.06
C ARG A 905 -39.32 -29.97 42.54
N THR A 906 -40.11 -30.73 43.29
CA THR A 906 -39.84 -31.05 44.70
C THR A 906 -38.99 -32.30 44.93
N GLY A 907 -38.69 -33.07 43.88
CA GLY A 907 -37.81 -34.24 43.94
C GLY A 907 -36.35 -33.90 44.29
N ARG A 908 -35.64 -34.88 44.87
CA ARG A 908 -34.23 -34.79 45.31
C ARG A 908 -33.21 -35.11 44.21
N GLY A 909 -33.62 -35.85 43.18
CA GLY A 909 -32.72 -36.37 42.14
C GLY A 909 -32.07 -37.71 42.46
N VAL A 910 -31.29 -38.19 41.49
CA VAL A 910 -30.51 -39.43 41.54
C VAL A 910 -29.03 -39.13 41.75
N LEU A 911 -28.28 -40.09 42.29
CA LEU A 911 -26.83 -39.95 42.47
C LEU A 911 -26.12 -40.05 41.12
N LEU A 912 -25.42 -38.98 40.72
CA LEU A 912 -24.65 -38.89 39.48
C LEU A 912 -23.20 -39.35 39.68
N MET A 913 -22.61 -38.97 40.82
CA MET A 913 -21.23 -39.27 41.16
C MET A 913 -21.13 -39.68 42.63
N ARG A 914 -20.47 -40.81 42.90
CA ARG A 914 -20.02 -41.14 44.26
C ARG A 914 -18.79 -40.29 44.56
N LEU A 915 -18.82 -39.62 45.70
CA LEU A 915 -17.73 -38.80 46.23
C LEU A 915 -17.19 -39.52 47.47
N ASP A 916 -15.88 -39.45 47.68
CA ASP A 916 -15.25 -39.94 48.91
C ASP A 916 -15.71 -39.11 50.12
N TYR A 917 -15.49 -39.61 51.34
CA TYR A 917 -15.93 -38.92 52.57
C TYR A 917 -15.40 -37.46 52.60
N ALA A 918 -16.35 -36.51 52.75
CA ALA A 918 -16.16 -35.05 52.69
C ALA A 918 -15.89 -34.41 51.29
N GLY A 919 -15.91 -35.19 50.20
CA GLY A 919 -15.79 -34.64 48.83
C GLY A 919 -17.02 -33.85 48.38
N LYS A 920 -16.80 -32.80 47.57
CA LYS A 920 -17.84 -32.01 46.88
C LYS A 920 -17.62 -31.99 45.36
N ILE A 921 -18.69 -31.78 44.60
CA ILE A 921 -18.57 -31.33 43.20
C ILE A 921 -18.08 -29.88 43.19
N GLN A 922 -17.01 -29.61 42.44
CA GLN A 922 -16.39 -28.29 42.28
C GLN A 922 -16.95 -27.57 41.05
N SER A 923 -17.03 -28.27 39.92
CA SER A 923 -17.60 -27.74 38.69
C SER A 923 -18.41 -28.80 37.93
N ALA A 924 -19.33 -28.32 37.11
CA ALA A 924 -20.08 -29.10 36.15
C ALA A 924 -20.09 -28.32 34.83
N SER A 925 -20.09 -29.02 33.70
CA SER A 925 -20.21 -28.42 32.37
C SER A 925 -21.02 -29.32 31.45
N LEU A 926 -21.74 -28.71 30.51
CA LEU A 926 -22.53 -29.40 29.51
C LEU A 926 -21.74 -29.41 28.18
N MET A 927 -21.75 -30.54 27.48
CA MET A 927 -21.24 -30.64 26.11
C MET A 927 -22.38 -31.13 25.21
N SER A 928 -22.57 -30.47 24.06
CA SER A 928 -23.41 -31.00 22.98
C SER A 928 -22.80 -32.29 22.43
N ALA A 929 -23.65 -33.17 21.88
CA ALA A 929 -23.15 -34.26 21.06
C ALA A 929 -22.61 -33.66 19.75
N SER A 930 -21.35 -33.95 19.43
CA SER A 930 -20.87 -33.85 18.05
C SER A 930 -21.73 -34.78 17.19
N VAL A 931 -22.21 -34.30 16.05
CA VAL A 931 -22.81 -35.17 15.04
C VAL A 931 -21.75 -36.19 14.66
N ASP A 932 -21.99 -37.48 14.93
CA ASP A 932 -21.10 -38.54 14.47
C ASP A 932 -21.08 -38.48 12.94
N GLU A 933 -19.88 -38.40 12.35
CA GLU A 933 -19.70 -38.37 10.90
C GLU A 933 -20.37 -39.61 10.30
N VAL A 934 -21.40 -39.40 9.47
CA VAL A 934 -22.02 -40.47 8.70
C VAL A 934 -20.93 -41.06 7.82
N SER A 935 -20.58 -42.33 8.09
CA SER A 935 -19.60 -43.08 7.32
C SER A 935 -20.11 -43.25 5.89
N SER A 936 -19.65 -42.39 4.98
CA SER A 936 -19.88 -42.52 3.55
C SER A 936 -18.90 -43.55 2.96
N ASP A 937 -19.39 -44.79 2.83
CA ASP A 937 -18.93 -45.71 1.77
C ASP A 937 -19.42 -45.22 0.38
#